data_AF-A0A925JLZ9-F1
#
_entry.id   AF-A0A925JLZ9-F1
#
_cell.length_a   1.000
_cell.length_b   1.000
_cell.length_c   1.000
_cell.angle_alpha   90.00
_cell.angle_beta   90.00
_cell.angle_gamma   90.00
#
_symmetry.space_group_name_H-M   'P 1'
#
loop_
_entity.id
_entity.type
_entity.pdbx_description
1 polymer ?
#
loop_
_entity_poly.entity_id
_entity_poly.type
_entity_poly.pdbx_seq_one_letter_code
_entity_poly.pdbx_strand_id
1 'polypeptide(L)'
;MLTNLTLVVGFIVTVFLLGFLALVVSCYKKVPQGKALVRTGFGDLTVRFNAMFVFPVLHQLEIMDISLTSVEISRTGKDGLICKDNLRADIKVVFFVRVNKTKEDVEKVAQAVGCARASDPTLLRNLFEAKFSEGLKTVGKRFDFVELYDSRERFKQEILEAIGRDLNGYVLDDCAIDDLEQTPVTFLSEDNILDSEGIKKIADLTAQQKIKANQIRRDEQKIITKQNVEAREAILELERQLAEKEEKQRREVAAIKSREEAETKKIASEEFMKSEQARIRTDEELQIAEQNKQRQVIVATKAKEKTEVVETERVHKEKQLEVNERERVVELARIEKEKSIEEEKKNIQDVIRERVIVEKAVVVEEEKIKDTRAFALAERDKAVAIKHAEKLAEESLVQQIKSAEAGKRAAELMAEQSIMQANADRQVADKSAEAKKILAEAKTVESAAAGLAEARVMEAKSLAHEKQGIVEANIIEKKAIADARGIEAKTAAFEKQGLAEANVMEQKGNAEARIIATKATSVRDQGLAEAEVMEKKGLAEALRIEARANATKKLDGVGKEHEEFKLRLQQVTDIELAKIHIQKDIANAQANVISEALKASHINIVGGETMFYENIMGAITKGKSIDSFVSNSEVVQGMQKALMNGNGD
;
A
#
# COMPACT_ATOMS: atom_id res chain seq x y z
N MET A 1 12.58 -28.78 112.84
CA MET A 1 11.72 -27.57 112.80
C MET A 1 12.34 -26.47 111.94
N LEU A 2 13.56 -26.00 112.22
CA LEU A 2 14.21 -24.94 111.40
C LEU A 2 14.50 -25.34 109.94
N THR A 3 14.91 -26.58 109.68
CA THR A 3 15.20 -27.08 108.31
C THR A 3 13.98 -27.12 107.40
N ASN A 4 12.79 -27.42 107.94
CA ASN A 4 11.55 -27.40 107.17
C ASN A 4 11.08 -25.97 106.87
N LEU A 5 11.31 -25.03 107.80
CA LEU A 5 10.97 -23.61 107.62
C LEU A 5 11.83 -22.95 106.53
N THR A 6 13.14 -23.23 106.49
CA THR A 6 14.04 -22.73 105.45
C THR A 6 13.70 -23.27 104.06
N LEU A 7 13.24 -24.52 103.97
CA LEU A 7 12.77 -25.11 102.71
C LEU A 7 11.47 -24.47 102.22
N VAL A 8 10.52 -24.19 103.12
CA VAL A 8 9.26 -23.51 102.76
C VAL A 8 9.50 -22.06 102.33
N VAL A 9 10.34 -21.32 103.05
CA VAL A 9 10.71 -19.94 102.66
C VAL A 9 11.47 -19.93 101.34
N GLY A 10 12.43 -20.85 101.16
CA GLY A 10 13.14 -21.01 99.88
C GLY A 10 12.20 -21.34 98.72
N PHE A 11 11.20 -22.19 98.93
CA PHE A 11 10.20 -22.53 97.92
C PHE A 11 9.32 -21.31 97.56
N ILE A 12 8.82 -20.57 98.56
CA ILE A 12 7.99 -19.37 98.33
C ILE A 12 8.79 -18.31 97.56
N VAL A 13 10.03 -18.05 97.94
CA VAL A 13 10.91 -17.10 97.23
C VAL A 13 11.14 -17.58 95.80
N THR A 14 11.38 -18.88 95.58
CA THR A 14 11.58 -19.43 94.23
C THR A 14 10.32 -19.32 93.36
N VAL A 15 9.14 -19.60 93.90
CA VAL A 15 7.86 -19.45 93.19
C VAL A 15 7.57 -17.99 92.87
N PHE A 16 7.84 -17.08 93.81
CA PHE A 16 7.67 -15.64 93.58
C PHE A 16 8.64 -15.13 92.50
N LEU A 17 9.89 -15.60 92.52
CA LEU A 17 10.92 -15.21 91.56
C LEU A 17 10.64 -15.79 90.17
N LEU A 18 10.16 -17.02 90.07
CA LEU A 18 9.67 -17.61 88.82
C LEU A 18 8.40 -16.93 88.30
N GLY A 19 7.46 -16.57 89.18
CA GLY A 19 6.26 -15.82 88.84
C GLY A 19 6.60 -14.41 88.33
N PHE A 20 7.55 -13.73 88.97
CA PHE A 20 8.06 -12.44 88.54
C PHE A 20 8.79 -12.55 87.20
N LEU A 21 9.63 -13.57 87.00
CA LEU A 21 10.31 -13.82 85.74
C LEU A 21 9.32 -14.11 84.60
N ALA A 22 8.29 -14.92 84.86
CA ALA A 22 7.21 -15.20 83.92
C ALA A 22 6.43 -13.93 83.55
N LEU A 23 6.19 -13.03 84.52
CA LEU A 23 5.56 -11.72 84.27
C LEU A 23 6.43 -10.84 83.38
N VAL A 24 7.74 -10.75 83.64
CA VAL A 24 8.69 -9.98 82.80
C VAL A 24 8.75 -10.54 81.38
N VAL A 25 8.80 -11.86 81.21
CA VAL A 25 8.78 -12.51 79.89
C VAL A 25 7.45 -12.27 79.18
N SER A 26 6.32 -12.32 79.90
CA SER A 26 4.99 -12.04 79.34
C SER A 26 4.85 -10.59 78.85
N CYS A 27 5.50 -9.65 79.55
CA CYS A 27 5.53 -8.25 79.17
C CYS A 27 6.38 -7.96 77.92
N TYR A 28 7.33 -8.83 77.56
CA TYR A 28 8.19 -8.62 76.40
C TYR A 28 7.51 -9.15 75.12
N LYS A 29 6.98 -8.25 74.29
CA LYS A 29 6.36 -8.60 73.01
C LYS A 29 7.29 -8.28 71.85
N LYS A 30 7.54 -9.29 71.01
CA LYS A 30 8.30 -9.17 69.76
C LYS A 30 7.35 -8.83 68.61
N VAL A 31 7.80 -7.99 67.68
CA VAL A 31 7.00 -7.58 66.52
C VAL A 31 7.27 -8.53 65.35
N PRO A 32 6.24 -9.11 64.72
CA PRO A 32 6.40 -9.82 63.45
C PRO A 32 6.89 -8.87 62.34
N GLN A 33 7.68 -9.38 61.40
CA GLN A 33 8.11 -8.60 60.24
C GLN A 33 6.92 -8.05 59.47
N GLY A 34 7.03 -6.81 58.97
CA GLY A 34 5.94 -6.14 58.24
C GLY A 34 4.83 -5.57 59.12
N LYS A 35 4.96 -5.61 60.45
CA LYS A 35 4.00 -5.01 61.40
C LYS A 35 4.70 -4.00 62.31
N ALA A 36 3.90 -3.12 62.93
CA ALA A 36 4.34 -2.20 63.97
C ALA A 36 3.49 -2.41 65.23
N LEU A 37 4.11 -2.38 66.41
CA LEU A 37 3.39 -2.36 67.67
C LEU A 37 3.14 -0.92 68.08
N VAL A 38 1.87 -0.62 68.36
CA VAL A 38 1.40 0.66 68.87
C VAL A 38 0.86 0.42 70.27
N ARG A 39 1.48 1.05 71.25
CA ARG A 39 1.08 0.96 72.66
C ARG A 39 0.37 2.23 73.07
N THR A 40 -0.82 2.07 73.63
CA THR A 40 -1.65 3.14 74.21
C THR A 40 -1.89 2.84 75.70
N GLY A 41 -2.19 3.85 76.52
CA GLY A 41 -2.43 3.68 77.97
C GLY A 41 -1.64 4.65 78.84
N PHE A 42 -0.99 4.15 79.89
CA PHE A 42 -0.19 4.98 80.80
C PHE A 42 1.05 5.58 80.11
N GLY A 43 0.99 6.88 79.81
CA GLY A 43 2.02 7.64 79.08
C GLY A 43 1.62 7.92 77.63
N ASP A 44 2.55 8.46 76.84
CA ASP A 44 2.30 8.82 75.45
C ASP A 44 2.23 7.59 74.52
N LEU A 45 1.49 7.74 73.41
CA LEU A 45 1.40 6.72 72.37
C LEU A 45 2.79 6.38 71.86
N THR A 46 3.18 5.11 71.97
CA THR A 46 4.55 4.69 71.65
C THR A 46 4.55 3.65 70.54
N VAL A 47 5.31 3.91 69.47
CA VAL A 47 5.48 2.97 68.35
C VAL A 47 6.86 2.30 68.38
N ARG A 48 6.88 0.98 68.17
CA ARG A 48 8.12 0.18 68.04
C ARG A 48 7.98 -0.86 66.91
N PHE A 49 9.08 -1.08 66.18
CA PHE A 49 9.16 -2.04 65.06
C PHE A 49 9.88 -3.37 65.40
N ASN A 50 10.57 -3.45 66.55
CA ASN A 50 11.37 -4.64 66.92
C ASN A 50 10.75 -5.41 68.09
N ALA A 51 10.79 -4.82 69.28
CA ALA A 51 10.16 -5.35 70.48
C ALA A 51 9.84 -4.21 71.44
N MET A 52 8.85 -4.42 72.31
CA MET A 52 8.52 -3.48 73.37
C MET A 52 8.00 -4.18 74.62
N PHE A 53 8.21 -3.53 75.77
CA PHE A 53 7.59 -3.95 77.02
C PHE A 53 6.17 -3.39 77.11
N VAL A 54 5.20 -4.30 77.26
CA VAL A 54 3.78 -4.01 77.41
C VAL A 54 3.33 -4.61 78.74
N PHE A 55 2.75 -3.78 79.60
CA PHE A 55 2.24 -4.20 80.90
C PHE A 55 0.73 -4.36 80.75
N PRO A 56 0.17 -5.59 80.77
CA PRO A 56 -1.23 -5.85 80.39
C PRO A 56 -2.28 -5.04 81.16
N VAL A 57 -1.94 -4.60 82.38
CA VAL A 57 -2.85 -3.81 83.23
C VAL A 57 -2.79 -2.31 82.91
N LEU A 58 -1.65 -1.79 82.46
CA LEU A 58 -1.42 -0.35 82.24
C LEU A 58 -1.46 0.07 80.76
N HIS A 59 -1.30 -0.89 79.86
CA HIS A 59 -1.08 -0.65 78.45
C HIS A 59 -1.97 -1.56 77.59
N GLN A 60 -2.62 -0.95 76.60
CA GLN A 60 -3.27 -1.65 75.50
C GLN A 60 -2.29 -1.75 74.33
N LEU A 61 -2.22 -2.94 73.73
CA LEU A 61 -1.36 -3.21 72.58
C LEU A 61 -2.19 -3.37 71.33
N GLU A 62 -1.92 -2.54 70.34
CA GLU A 62 -2.44 -2.67 69.00
C GLU A 62 -1.32 -3.02 68.03
N ILE A 63 -1.67 -3.78 67.00
CA ILE A 63 -0.75 -4.17 65.94
C ILE A 63 -1.25 -3.50 64.67
N MET A 64 -0.38 -2.70 64.05
CA MET A 64 -0.64 -2.10 62.75
C MET A 64 0.12 -2.88 61.69
N ASP A 65 -0.55 -3.21 60.59
CA ASP A 65 0.11 -3.75 59.42
C ASP A 65 0.75 -2.60 58.61
N ILE A 66 2.03 -2.72 58.30
CA ILE A 66 2.80 -1.70 57.55
C ILE A 66 3.31 -2.29 56.23
N SER A 67 2.75 -3.43 55.81
CA SER A 67 3.02 -4.06 54.54
C SER A 67 2.36 -3.31 53.37
N LEU A 68 2.75 -3.70 52.17
CA LEU A 68 2.34 -3.06 50.93
C LEU A 68 0.94 -3.53 50.53
N THR A 69 0.05 -2.56 50.34
CA THR A 69 -1.36 -2.77 49.97
C THR A 69 -1.63 -2.10 48.63
N SER A 70 -2.37 -2.77 47.76
CA SER A 70 -2.73 -2.25 46.44
C SER A 70 -4.08 -1.53 46.47
N VAL A 71 -4.13 -0.32 45.91
CA VAL A 71 -5.35 0.44 45.66
C VAL A 71 -5.54 0.57 44.16
N GLU A 72 -6.57 -0.09 43.64
CA GLU A 72 -6.91 -0.03 42.22
C GLU A 72 -7.86 1.14 41.93
N ILE A 73 -7.52 1.93 40.91
CA ILE A 73 -8.30 3.04 40.38
C ILE A 73 -8.53 2.79 38.89
N SER A 74 -9.81 2.77 38.48
CA SER A 74 -10.22 2.62 37.09
C SER A 74 -10.93 3.88 36.59
N ARG A 75 -10.64 4.26 35.35
CA ARG A 75 -11.28 5.39 34.64
C ARG A 75 -11.65 4.90 33.26
N THR A 76 -12.94 4.69 33.01
CA THR A 76 -13.44 4.06 31.78
C THR A 76 -14.66 4.78 31.23
N GLY A 77 -14.87 4.71 29.91
CA GLY A 77 -16.04 5.31 29.25
C GLY A 77 -16.10 6.83 29.45
N LYS A 78 -17.21 7.33 29.99
CA LYS A 78 -17.43 8.77 30.21
C LYS A 78 -16.47 9.40 31.22
N ASP A 79 -15.88 8.59 32.10
CA ASP A 79 -14.90 9.03 33.09
C ASP A 79 -13.44 8.74 32.66
N GLY A 80 -13.25 8.32 31.41
CA GLY A 80 -11.94 8.07 30.83
C GLY A 80 -11.02 9.29 30.89
N LEU A 81 -9.72 9.03 30.89
CA LEU A 81 -8.66 10.02 31.00
C LEU A 81 -8.55 10.86 29.73
N ILE A 82 -8.66 12.19 29.86
CA ILE A 82 -8.54 13.10 28.71
C ILE A 82 -7.07 13.43 28.48
N CYS A 83 -6.57 13.09 27.30
CA CYS A 83 -5.19 13.33 26.88
C CYS A 83 -5.00 14.78 26.39
N LYS A 84 -3.75 15.19 26.19
CA LYS A 84 -3.39 16.51 25.65
C LYS A 84 -4.07 16.77 24.31
N ASP A 85 -4.16 15.76 23.46
CA ASP A 85 -4.77 15.80 22.14
C ASP A 85 -6.28 15.56 22.11
N ASN A 86 -6.95 15.70 23.25
CA ASN A 86 -8.40 15.56 23.43
C ASN A 86 -8.96 14.17 23.08
N LEU A 87 -8.09 13.18 22.88
CA LEU A 87 -8.47 11.78 22.88
C LEU A 87 -8.69 11.30 24.32
N ARG A 88 -9.71 10.45 24.50
CA ARG A 88 -10.02 9.85 25.77
C ARG A 88 -9.48 8.42 25.83
N ALA A 89 -8.82 8.10 26.94
CA ALA A 89 -8.24 6.80 27.21
C ALA A 89 -8.93 6.15 28.40
N ASP A 90 -9.28 4.88 28.25
CA ASP A 90 -9.70 4.03 29.35
C ASP A 90 -8.43 3.48 30.01
N ILE A 91 -8.32 3.64 31.32
CA ILE A 91 -7.13 3.25 32.06
C ILE A 91 -7.48 2.59 33.39
N LYS A 92 -6.75 1.54 33.73
CA LYS A 92 -6.74 0.92 35.05
C LYS A 92 -5.33 0.98 35.64
N VAL A 93 -5.19 1.64 36.79
CA VAL A 93 -3.92 1.81 37.48
C VAL A 93 -4.01 1.25 38.90
N VAL A 94 -3.02 0.46 39.27
CA VAL A 94 -2.86 -0.10 40.61
C VAL A 94 -1.76 0.67 41.33
N PHE A 95 -2.12 1.33 42.43
CA PHE A 95 -1.21 2.08 43.29
C PHE A 95 -0.79 1.23 44.48
N PHE A 96 0.50 1.16 44.77
CA PHE A 96 1.06 0.42 45.89
C PHE A 96 1.34 1.37 47.05
N VAL A 97 0.53 1.28 48.10
CA VAL A 97 0.55 2.17 49.26
C VAL A 97 0.92 1.37 50.50
N ARG A 98 1.71 1.96 51.39
CA ARG A 98 2.01 1.40 52.71
C ARG A 98 2.18 2.49 53.74
N VAL A 99 2.06 2.17 55.01
CA VAL A 99 2.43 3.10 56.09
C VAL A 99 3.95 3.28 56.12
N ASN A 100 4.43 4.51 56.31
CA ASN A 100 5.85 4.75 56.42
C ASN A 100 6.44 4.10 57.68
N LYS A 101 7.67 3.58 57.61
CA LYS A 101 8.33 2.91 58.74
C LYS A 101 8.99 3.90 59.72
N THR A 102 8.31 5.01 60.01
CA THR A 102 8.74 6.03 60.97
C THR A 102 7.77 6.04 62.14
N LYS A 103 8.23 6.41 63.33
CA LYS A 103 7.36 6.42 64.52
C LYS A 103 6.25 7.47 64.38
N GLU A 104 6.61 8.64 63.88
CA GLU A 104 5.72 9.78 63.70
C GLU A 104 4.57 9.46 62.74
N ASP A 105 4.87 8.80 61.61
CA ASP A 105 3.85 8.52 60.60
C ASP A 105 2.91 7.40 61.04
N VAL A 106 3.43 6.35 61.69
CA VAL A 106 2.60 5.30 62.29
C VAL A 106 1.69 5.87 63.38
N GLU A 107 2.19 6.81 64.18
CA GLU A 107 1.38 7.48 65.20
C GLU A 107 0.28 8.34 64.58
N LYS A 108 0.58 9.15 63.55
CA LYS A 108 -0.42 9.93 62.80
C LYS A 108 -1.52 9.02 62.23
N VAL A 109 -1.14 7.92 61.57
CA VAL A 109 -2.09 6.97 60.97
C VAL A 109 -2.92 6.26 62.05
N ALA A 110 -2.30 5.86 63.16
CA ALA A 110 -2.99 5.21 64.27
C ALA A 110 -4.06 6.13 64.87
N GLN A 111 -3.75 7.42 65.05
CA GLN A 111 -4.68 8.40 65.59
C GLN A 111 -5.79 8.78 64.60
N ALA A 112 -5.48 8.90 63.30
CA ALA A 112 -6.45 9.33 62.30
C ALA A 112 -7.43 8.22 61.86
N VAL A 113 -6.95 6.98 61.72
CA VAL A 113 -7.70 5.88 61.07
C VAL A 113 -7.92 4.69 62.02
N GLY A 114 -6.97 4.44 62.92
CA GLY A 114 -6.92 3.29 63.83
C GLY A 114 -6.04 2.15 63.29
N CYS A 115 -5.34 1.45 64.18
CA CYS A 115 -4.32 0.45 63.80
C CYS A 115 -4.88 -0.75 63.02
N ALA A 116 -6.10 -1.18 63.33
CA ALA A 116 -6.73 -2.34 62.69
C ALA A 116 -7.18 -2.07 61.25
N ARG A 117 -7.55 -0.82 60.93
CA ARG A 117 -8.08 -0.44 59.61
C ARG A 117 -7.07 0.26 58.72
N ALA A 118 -5.86 0.54 59.24
CA ALA A 118 -4.82 1.27 58.51
C ALA A 118 -4.45 0.63 57.16
N SER A 119 -4.59 -0.69 57.01
CA SER A 119 -4.25 -1.42 55.78
C SER A 119 -5.47 -2.00 55.06
N ASP A 120 -6.68 -1.57 55.41
CA ASP A 120 -7.90 -2.02 54.74
C ASP A 120 -7.98 -1.38 53.32
N PRO A 121 -7.98 -2.18 52.23
CA PRO A 121 -8.01 -1.66 50.87
C PRO A 121 -9.22 -0.76 50.58
N THR A 122 -10.39 -1.06 51.16
CA THR A 122 -11.60 -0.26 50.94
C THR A 122 -11.47 1.13 51.54
N LEU A 123 -10.87 1.22 52.73
CA LEU A 123 -10.64 2.49 53.40
C LEU A 123 -9.57 3.32 52.68
N LEU A 124 -8.47 2.69 52.28
CA LEU A 124 -7.41 3.35 51.52
C LEU A 124 -7.92 3.89 50.18
N ARG A 125 -8.80 3.15 49.49
CA ARG A 125 -9.50 3.64 48.30
C ARG A 125 -10.29 4.90 48.62
N ASN A 126 -11.16 4.87 49.63
CA ASN A 126 -11.99 6.03 49.99
C ASN A 126 -11.16 7.27 50.41
N LEU A 127 -10.01 7.07 51.07
CA LEU A 127 -9.13 8.15 51.50
C LEU A 127 -8.37 8.80 50.34
N PHE A 128 -7.91 8.00 49.37
CA PHE A 128 -6.96 8.47 48.36
C PHE A 128 -7.50 8.50 46.92
N GLU A 129 -8.66 7.93 46.64
CA GLU A 129 -9.25 7.87 45.29
C GLU A 129 -9.33 9.25 44.64
N ALA A 130 -9.79 10.26 45.38
CA ALA A 130 -9.87 11.63 44.85
C ALA A 130 -8.49 12.17 44.46
N LYS A 131 -7.47 11.95 45.30
CA LYS A 131 -6.10 12.42 45.06
C LYS A 131 -5.43 11.67 43.90
N PHE A 132 -5.61 10.35 43.83
CA PHE A 132 -5.08 9.53 42.74
C PHE A 132 -5.78 9.83 41.42
N SER A 133 -7.10 10.02 41.43
CA SER A 133 -7.85 10.44 40.25
C SER A 133 -7.41 11.81 39.76
N GLU A 134 -7.14 12.76 40.64
CA GLU A 134 -6.68 14.10 40.26
C GLU A 134 -5.27 14.06 39.67
N GLY A 135 -4.37 13.28 40.27
CA GLY A 135 -3.03 13.06 39.74
C GLY A 135 -3.06 12.44 38.34
N LEU A 136 -3.87 11.40 38.14
CA LEU A 136 -4.06 10.78 36.82
C LEU A 136 -4.56 11.78 35.78
N LYS A 137 -5.60 12.58 36.10
CA LYS A 137 -6.14 13.61 35.20
C LYS A 137 -5.11 14.67 34.84
N THR A 138 -4.36 15.15 35.84
CA THR A 138 -3.34 16.18 35.66
C THR A 138 -2.23 15.70 34.74
N VAL A 139 -1.75 14.47 34.92
CA VAL A 139 -0.67 13.93 34.12
C VAL A 139 -1.16 13.51 32.74
N GLY A 140 -2.33 12.86 32.64
CA GLY A 140 -2.90 12.48 31.34
C GLY A 140 -3.03 13.65 30.38
N LYS A 141 -3.38 14.84 30.87
CA LYS A 141 -3.49 16.04 30.03
C LYS A 141 -2.15 16.58 29.49
N ARG A 142 -1.01 16.07 29.98
CA ARG A 142 0.33 16.43 29.49
C ARG A 142 0.81 15.58 28.32
N PHE A 143 0.26 14.38 28.17
CA PHE A 143 0.67 13.40 27.16
C PHE A 143 -0.36 13.30 26.03
N ASP A 144 0.12 13.05 24.81
CA ASP A 144 -0.76 12.62 23.73
C ASP A 144 -1.14 11.14 23.91
N PHE A 145 -2.29 10.71 23.40
CA PHE A 145 -2.77 9.33 23.60
C PHE A 145 -1.74 8.26 23.20
N VAL A 146 -1.05 8.45 22.07
CA VAL A 146 -0.05 7.51 21.56
C VAL A 146 1.17 7.42 22.50
N GLU A 147 1.58 8.55 23.10
CA GLU A 147 2.71 8.59 24.03
C GLU A 147 2.43 7.78 25.31
N LEU A 148 1.16 7.64 25.71
CA LEU A 148 0.79 6.80 26.84
C LEU A 148 1.13 5.31 26.62
N TYR A 149 1.22 4.85 25.36
CA TYR A 149 1.68 3.51 25.03
C TYR A 149 3.19 3.44 24.85
N ASP A 150 3.75 4.37 24.09
CA ASP A 150 5.16 4.33 23.71
C ASP A 150 6.08 4.64 24.91
N SER A 151 5.63 5.51 25.83
CA SER A 151 6.42 6.03 26.95
C SER A 151 5.77 5.73 28.32
N ARG A 152 5.29 4.51 28.54
CA ARG A 152 4.61 4.08 29.79
C ARG A 152 5.42 4.38 31.06
N GLU A 153 6.74 4.17 31.04
CA GLU A 153 7.61 4.41 32.19
C GLU A 153 7.67 5.89 32.58
N ARG A 154 7.72 6.78 31.58
CA ARG A 154 7.70 8.23 31.83
C ARG A 154 6.35 8.66 32.40
N PHE A 155 5.26 8.17 31.84
CA PHE A 155 3.92 8.45 32.33
C PHE A 155 3.76 7.99 33.78
N LYS A 156 4.23 6.78 34.12
CA LYS A 156 4.29 6.25 35.48
C LYS A 156 5.06 7.17 36.44
N GLN A 157 6.25 7.63 36.06
CA GLN A 157 7.05 8.54 36.89
C GLN A 157 6.35 9.89 37.13
N GLU A 158 5.76 10.48 36.10
CA GLU A 158 5.03 11.74 36.24
C GLU A 158 3.78 11.59 37.12
N ILE A 159 3.10 10.43 37.09
CA ILE A 159 2.01 10.11 38.03
C ILE A 159 2.49 10.12 39.48
N LEU A 160 3.61 9.43 39.76
CA LEU A 160 4.18 9.37 41.11
C LEU A 160 4.62 10.75 41.61
N GLU A 161 5.17 11.59 40.72
CA GLU A 161 5.58 12.95 41.03
C GLU A 161 4.38 13.87 41.29
N ALA A 162 3.34 13.79 40.46
CA ALA A 162 2.15 14.64 40.59
C ALA A 162 1.32 14.35 41.85
N ILE A 163 1.19 13.08 42.24
CA ILE A 163 0.49 12.69 43.48
C ILE A 163 1.35 13.01 44.72
N GLY A 164 2.67 12.88 44.58
CA GLY A 164 3.64 12.97 45.66
C GLY A 164 3.76 11.67 46.45
N ARG A 165 4.91 11.50 47.11
CA ARG A 165 5.24 10.27 47.86
C ARG A 165 4.66 10.23 49.28
N ASP A 166 4.32 11.37 49.87
CA ASP A 166 3.75 11.45 51.23
C ASP A 166 2.22 11.68 51.19
N LEU A 167 1.51 10.82 51.90
CA LEU A 167 0.06 10.70 51.96
C LEU A 167 -0.42 10.70 53.42
N ASN A 168 -0.01 11.72 54.20
CA ASN A 168 -0.38 11.89 55.61
C ASN A 168 0.03 10.67 56.47
N GLY A 169 1.29 10.24 56.31
CA GLY A 169 1.86 9.09 57.03
C GLY A 169 1.80 7.76 56.26
N TYR A 170 1.03 7.73 55.17
CA TYR A 170 1.19 6.71 54.13
C TYR A 170 2.24 7.16 53.11
N VAL A 171 2.87 6.18 52.46
CA VAL A 171 3.81 6.38 51.37
C VAL A 171 3.29 5.66 50.14
N LEU A 172 3.29 6.38 49.02
CA LEU A 172 3.12 5.79 47.70
C LEU A 172 4.46 5.22 47.25
N ASP A 173 4.58 3.89 47.24
CA ASP A 173 5.82 3.18 46.94
C ASP A 173 6.02 3.10 45.41
N ASP A 174 4.98 2.66 44.70
CA ASP A 174 5.00 2.53 43.24
C ASP A 174 3.58 2.53 42.64
N CYS A 175 3.46 2.60 41.31
CA CYS A 175 2.22 2.32 40.59
C CYS A 175 2.45 1.47 39.33
N ALA A 176 1.43 0.73 38.93
CA ALA A 176 1.42 -0.10 37.74
C ALA A 176 0.18 0.18 36.90
N ILE A 177 0.35 0.32 35.59
CA ILE A 177 -0.74 0.48 34.63
C ILE A 177 -1.11 -0.93 34.18
N ASP A 178 -2.26 -1.42 34.64
CA ASP A 178 -2.79 -2.75 34.34
C ASP A 178 -3.39 -2.78 32.93
N ASP A 179 -4.21 -1.77 32.62
CA ASP A 179 -4.89 -1.65 31.35
C ASP A 179 -4.87 -0.21 30.84
N LEU A 180 -4.74 -0.06 29.52
CA LEU A 180 -4.77 1.22 28.81
C LEU A 180 -5.29 0.98 27.40
N GLU A 181 -6.48 1.51 27.12
CA GLU A 181 -7.14 1.42 25.83
C GLU A 181 -7.70 2.78 25.40
N GLN A 182 -8.02 2.93 24.11
CA GLN A 182 -8.80 4.08 23.66
C GLN A 182 -10.25 3.92 24.12
N THR A 183 -10.83 4.96 24.70
CA THR A 183 -12.27 4.94 24.99
C THR A 183 -13.05 4.80 23.68
N PRO A 184 -13.97 3.84 23.55
CA PRO A 184 -14.78 3.69 22.34
C PRO A 184 -15.60 4.94 22.03
N VAL A 185 -15.76 5.25 20.75
CA VAL A 185 -16.51 6.43 20.25
C VAL A 185 -17.95 6.48 20.78
N THR A 186 -18.55 5.33 21.10
CA THR A 186 -19.90 5.24 21.67
C THR A 186 -20.05 5.91 23.04
N PHE A 187 -18.96 6.05 23.79
CA PHE A 187 -18.96 6.70 25.09
C PHE A 187 -18.58 8.19 25.02
N LEU A 188 -18.17 8.68 23.85
CA LEU A 188 -17.85 10.08 23.58
C LEU A 188 -19.13 10.82 23.17
N SER A 189 -19.26 12.09 23.62
CA SER A 189 -20.44 12.90 23.35
C SER A 189 -20.14 13.96 22.30
N GLU A 190 -20.93 14.03 21.22
CA GLU A 190 -20.80 15.10 20.21
C GLU A 190 -21.07 16.49 20.81
N ASP A 191 -21.97 16.59 21.78
CA ASP A 191 -22.29 17.86 22.45
C ASP A 191 -21.16 18.40 23.36
N ASN A 192 -20.13 17.60 23.67
CA ASN A 192 -18.98 18.04 24.46
C ASN A 192 -17.86 18.50 23.52
N ILE A 193 -17.38 19.73 23.69
CA ILE A 193 -16.36 20.34 22.81
C ILE A 193 -15.09 19.48 22.72
N LEU A 194 -14.59 18.97 23.87
CA LEU A 194 -13.37 18.18 23.90
C LEU A 194 -13.56 16.82 23.21
N ASP A 195 -14.67 16.15 23.50
CA ASP A 195 -14.99 14.86 22.89
C ASP A 195 -15.25 15.04 21.38
N SER A 196 -15.89 16.12 20.95
CA SER A 196 -16.09 16.46 19.53
C SER A 196 -14.77 16.65 18.78
N GLU A 197 -13.81 17.38 19.37
CA GLU A 197 -12.47 17.50 18.81
C GLU A 197 -11.75 16.16 18.75
N GLY A 198 -11.88 15.34 19.79
CA GLY A 198 -11.38 13.96 19.83
C GLY A 198 -11.98 13.10 18.71
N ILE A 199 -13.31 13.07 18.56
CA ILE A 199 -14.02 12.33 17.51
C ILE A 199 -13.54 12.77 16.12
N LYS A 200 -13.42 14.09 15.89
CA LYS A 200 -12.89 14.64 14.65
C LYS A 200 -11.47 14.14 14.37
N LYS A 201 -10.60 14.14 15.37
CA LYS A 201 -9.22 13.64 15.25
C LYS A 201 -9.18 12.14 14.95
N ILE A 202 -10.00 11.34 15.63
CA ILE A 202 -10.13 9.89 15.38
C ILE A 202 -10.58 9.65 13.94
N ALA A 203 -11.60 10.39 13.48
CA ALA A 203 -12.14 10.26 12.14
C ALA A 203 -11.10 10.62 11.08
N ASP A 204 -10.35 11.71 11.26
CA ASP A 204 -9.29 12.13 10.35
C ASP A 204 -8.14 11.11 10.28
N LEU A 205 -7.59 10.70 11.43
CA LEU A 205 -6.54 9.68 11.48
C LEU A 205 -7.01 8.35 10.87
N THR A 206 -8.23 7.92 11.18
CA THR A 206 -8.81 6.69 10.62
C THR A 206 -9.01 6.81 9.11
N ALA A 207 -9.46 7.97 8.61
CA ALA A 207 -9.63 8.22 7.18
C ALA A 207 -8.28 8.19 6.46
N GLN A 208 -7.25 8.85 7.00
CA GLN A 208 -5.90 8.83 6.44
C GLN A 208 -5.33 7.41 6.39
N GLN A 209 -5.51 6.62 7.46
CA GLN A 209 -5.06 5.23 7.49
C GLN A 209 -5.84 4.35 6.49
N LYS A 210 -7.15 4.56 6.34
CA LYS A 210 -7.96 3.86 5.33
C LYS A 210 -7.53 4.20 3.91
N ILE A 211 -7.22 5.47 3.63
CA ILE A 211 -6.72 5.91 2.32
C ILE A 211 -5.37 5.25 2.03
N LYS A 212 -4.42 5.31 2.97
CA LYS A 212 -3.12 4.65 2.85
C LYS A 212 -3.27 3.14 2.65
N ALA A 213 -4.10 2.48 3.45
CA ALA A 213 -4.37 1.05 3.30
C ALA A 213 -5.00 0.72 1.94
N ASN A 214 -5.88 1.58 1.43
CA ASN A 214 -6.45 1.41 0.09
C ASN A 214 -5.39 1.60 -1.00
N GLN A 215 -4.57 2.65 -0.92
CA GLN A 215 -3.45 2.90 -1.84
C GLN A 215 -2.50 1.71 -1.90
N ILE A 216 -2.07 1.20 -0.75
CA ILE A 216 -1.20 0.01 -0.65
C ILE A 216 -1.85 -1.18 -1.36
N ARG A 217 -3.14 -1.45 -1.10
CA ARG A 217 -3.86 -2.55 -1.79
C ARG A 217 -4.00 -2.33 -3.29
N ARG A 218 -4.21 -1.09 -3.75
CA ARG A 218 -4.30 -0.77 -5.19
C ARG A 218 -2.95 -0.92 -5.88
N ASP A 219 -1.89 -0.47 -5.24
CA ASP A 219 -0.51 -0.58 -5.73
C ASP A 219 -0.08 -2.04 -5.77
N GLU A 220 -0.36 -2.82 -4.73
CA GLU A 220 -0.19 -4.27 -4.72
C GLU A 220 -0.92 -4.92 -5.90
N GLN A 221 -2.20 -4.61 -6.11
CA GLN A 221 -2.97 -5.14 -7.23
C GLN A 221 -2.38 -4.73 -8.59
N LYS A 222 -1.89 -3.49 -8.71
CA LYS A 222 -1.24 -3.00 -9.93
C LYS A 222 0.07 -3.74 -10.21
N ILE A 223 0.90 -3.95 -9.19
CA ILE A 223 2.17 -4.68 -9.30
C ILE A 223 1.90 -6.14 -9.70
N ILE A 224 0.96 -6.82 -9.02
CA ILE A 224 0.57 -8.20 -9.35
C ILE A 224 0.06 -8.27 -10.80
N THR A 225 -0.83 -7.35 -11.20
CA THR A 225 -1.37 -7.34 -12.56
C THR A 225 -0.28 -7.10 -13.60
N LYS A 226 0.65 -6.19 -13.34
CA LYS A 226 1.81 -5.93 -14.21
C LYS A 226 2.68 -7.17 -14.35
N GLN A 227 3.02 -7.83 -13.23
CA GLN A 227 3.79 -9.08 -13.24
C GLN A 227 3.08 -10.19 -14.02
N ASN A 228 1.75 -10.30 -13.89
CA ASN A 228 0.96 -11.27 -14.64
C ASN A 228 0.97 -10.98 -16.14
N VAL A 229 0.90 -9.71 -16.55
CA VAL A 229 1.00 -9.31 -17.96
C VAL A 229 2.40 -9.62 -18.51
N GLU A 230 3.46 -9.23 -17.80
CA GLU A 230 4.84 -9.51 -18.20
C GLU A 230 5.11 -11.03 -18.30
N ALA A 231 4.61 -11.81 -17.32
CA ALA A 231 4.70 -13.26 -17.36
C ALA A 231 3.94 -13.85 -18.56
N ARG A 232 2.75 -13.31 -18.88
CA ARG A 232 1.96 -13.78 -20.03
C ARG A 232 2.62 -13.44 -21.36
N GLU A 233 3.18 -12.25 -21.50
CA GLU A 233 3.95 -11.85 -22.68
C GLU A 233 5.17 -12.75 -22.88
N ALA A 234 5.92 -13.04 -21.81
CA ALA A 234 7.06 -13.96 -21.86
C ALA A 234 6.65 -15.39 -22.26
N ILE A 235 5.53 -15.90 -21.73
CA ILE A 235 4.98 -17.20 -22.11
C ILE A 235 4.62 -17.22 -23.60
N LEU A 236 3.92 -16.20 -24.09
CA LEU A 236 3.51 -16.12 -25.49
C LEU A 236 4.72 -16.05 -26.44
N GLU A 237 5.78 -15.35 -26.06
CA GLU A 237 7.02 -15.30 -26.84
C GLU A 237 7.75 -16.65 -26.87
N LEU A 238 7.78 -17.37 -25.74
CA LEU A 238 8.31 -18.74 -25.69
C LEU A 238 7.46 -19.71 -26.51
N GLU A 239 6.13 -19.60 -26.47
CA GLU A 239 5.22 -20.40 -27.31
C GLU A 239 5.46 -20.13 -28.80
N ARG A 240 5.65 -18.86 -29.20
CA ARG A 240 6.02 -18.49 -30.57
C ARG A 240 7.35 -19.13 -30.98
N GLN A 241 8.38 -19.06 -30.14
CA GLN A 241 9.68 -19.67 -30.41
C GLN A 241 9.58 -21.19 -30.51
N LEU A 242 8.81 -21.83 -29.63
CA LEU A 242 8.57 -23.28 -29.66
C LEU A 242 7.90 -23.69 -30.98
N ALA A 243 6.84 -23.00 -31.39
CA ALA A 243 6.16 -23.25 -32.66
C ALA A 243 7.09 -23.05 -33.87
N GLU A 244 7.91 -22.01 -33.88
CA GLU A 244 8.91 -21.78 -34.94
C GLU A 244 9.96 -22.90 -35.00
N LYS A 245 10.41 -23.38 -33.84
CA LYS A 245 11.39 -24.48 -33.76
C LYS A 245 10.78 -25.81 -34.19
N GLU A 246 9.55 -26.11 -33.78
CA GLU A 246 8.82 -27.30 -34.20
C GLU A 246 8.62 -27.32 -35.72
N GLU A 247 8.17 -26.22 -36.32
CA GLU A 247 7.99 -26.12 -37.77
C GLU A 247 9.33 -26.16 -38.53
N LYS A 248 10.41 -25.63 -37.94
CA LYS A 248 11.76 -25.76 -38.51
C LYS A 248 12.25 -27.22 -38.46
N GLN A 249 12.10 -27.89 -37.31
CA GLN A 249 12.45 -29.31 -37.15
C GLN A 249 11.64 -30.18 -38.12
N ARG A 250 10.35 -29.90 -38.28
CA ARG A 250 9.47 -30.61 -39.24
C ARG A 250 9.96 -30.44 -40.68
N ARG A 251 10.38 -29.23 -41.07
CA ARG A 251 11.00 -28.97 -42.38
C ARG A 251 12.33 -29.70 -42.55
N GLU A 252 13.20 -29.70 -41.55
CA GLU A 252 14.49 -30.40 -41.60
C GLU A 252 14.30 -31.92 -41.71
N VAL A 253 13.41 -32.50 -40.92
CA VAL A 253 13.07 -33.93 -41.00
C VAL A 253 12.50 -34.30 -42.36
N ALA A 254 11.57 -33.49 -42.90
CA ALA A 254 11.03 -33.72 -44.23
C ALA A 254 12.09 -33.63 -45.34
N ALA A 255 13.03 -32.67 -45.23
CA ALA A 255 14.14 -32.52 -46.16
C ALA A 255 15.13 -33.69 -46.10
N ILE A 256 15.49 -34.15 -44.89
CA ILE A 256 16.34 -35.34 -44.70
C ILE A 256 15.65 -36.57 -45.27
N LYS A 257 14.39 -36.81 -44.93
CA LYS A 257 13.63 -37.95 -45.46
C LYS A 257 13.56 -37.95 -46.99
N SER A 258 13.33 -36.78 -47.60
CA SER A 258 13.32 -36.64 -49.05
C SER A 258 14.70 -36.91 -49.67
N ARG A 259 15.79 -36.51 -49.01
CA ARG A 259 17.16 -36.76 -49.46
C ARG A 259 17.52 -38.25 -49.37
N GLU A 260 17.20 -38.89 -48.25
CA GLU A 260 17.44 -40.32 -48.04
C GLU A 260 16.62 -41.18 -49.01
N GLU A 261 15.37 -40.83 -49.27
CA GLU A 261 14.54 -41.52 -50.28
C GLU A 261 15.11 -41.35 -51.70
N ALA A 262 15.66 -40.19 -52.03
CA ALA A 262 16.30 -39.94 -53.33
C ALA A 262 17.61 -40.74 -53.49
N GLU A 263 18.46 -40.77 -52.46
CA GLU A 263 19.68 -41.61 -52.42
C GLU A 263 19.33 -43.11 -52.51
N THR A 264 18.33 -43.56 -51.75
CA THR A 264 17.86 -44.96 -51.79
C THR A 264 17.39 -45.34 -53.20
N LYS A 265 16.62 -44.47 -53.87
CA LYS A 265 16.17 -44.72 -55.26
C LYS A 265 17.33 -44.73 -56.24
N LYS A 266 18.34 -43.87 -56.05
CA LYS A 266 19.54 -43.82 -56.89
C LYS A 266 20.34 -45.12 -56.76
N ILE A 267 20.63 -45.55 -55.53
CA ILE A 267 21.34 -46.81 -55.25
C ILE A 267 20.56 -48.01 -55.81
N ALA A 268 19.24 -48.06 -55.58
CA ALA A 268 18.40 -49.14 -56.11
C ALA A 268 18.42 -49.19 -57.65
N SER A 269 18.44 -48.03 -58.32
CA SER A 269 18.54 -47.94 -59.78
C SER A 269 19.93 -48.34 -60.29
N GLU A 270 21.00 -47.97 -59.57
CA GLU A 270 22.37 -48.37 -59.89
C GLU A 270 22.57 -49.89 -59.74
N GLU A 271 22.06 -50.50 -58.68
CA GLU A 271 22.11 -51.95 -58.47
C GLU A 271 21.27 -52.71 -59.50
N PHE A 272 20.07 -52.18 -59.85
CA PHE A 272 19.26 -52.75 -60.92
C PHE A 272 19.98 -52.70 -62.27
N MET A 273 20.63 -51.56 -62.60
CA MET A 273 21.42 -51.40 -63.82
C MET A 273 22.59 -52.40 -63.87
N LYS A 274 23.30 -52.62 -62.76
CA LYS A 274 24.38 -53.63 -62.69
C LYS A 274 23.84 -55.04 -62.91
N SER A 275 22.71 -55.39 -62.30
CA SER A 275 22.05 -56.70 -62.48
C SER A 275 21.62 -56.93 -63.93
N GLU A 276 20.96 -55.95 -64.56
CA GLU A 276 20.56 -56.05 -65.97
C GLU A 276 21.78 -56.12 -66.91
N GLN A 277 22.83 -55.34 -66.65
CA GLN A 277 24.04 -55.39 -67.46
C GLN A 277 24.75 -56.76 -67.35
N ALA A 278 24.74 -57.38 -66.18
CA ALA A 278 25.25 -58.74 -66.00
C ALA A 278 24.39 -59.79 -66.72
N ARG A 279 23.05 -59.67 -66.69
CA ARG A 279 22.14 -60.55 -67.44
C ARG A 279 22.37 -60.42 -68.94
N ILE A 280 22.40 -59.19 -69.48
CA ILE A 280 22.62 -58.93 -70.91
C ILE A 280 23.95 -59.52 -71.37
N ARG A 281 25.05 -59.32 -70.64
CA ARG A 281 26.35 -59.93 -70.98
C ARG A 281 26.29 -61.46 -71.02
N THR A 282 25.59 -62.06 -70.06
CA THR A 282 25.42 -63.52 -69.99
C THR A 282 24.59 -64.01 -71.18
N ASP A 283 23.51 -63.31 -71.53
CA ASP A 283 22.65 -63.63 -72.68
C ASP A 283 23.41 -63.45 -74.00
N GLU A 284 24.23 -62.41 -74.15
CA GLU A 284 25.10 -62.19 -75.31
C GLU A 284 26.11 -63.33 -75.47
N GLU A 285 26.79 -63.74 -74.39
CA GLU A 285 27.75 -64.86 -74.41
C GLU A 285 27.06 -66.19 -74.76
N LEU A 286 25.88 -66.45 -74.19
CA LEU A 286 25.08 -67.63 -74.51
C LEU A 286 24.63 -67.63 -75.97
N GLN A 287 24.16 -66.50 -76.50
CA GLN A 287 23.76 -66.39 -77.91
C GLN A 287 24.96 -66.59 -78.86
N ILE A 288 26.14 -66.04 -78.53
CA ILE A 288 27.36 -66.26 -79.31
C ILE A 288 27.76 -67.75 -79.28
N ALA A 289 27.67 -68.41 -78.13
CA ALA A 289 27.95 -69.85 -78.01
C ALA A 289 26.95 -70.71 -78.80
N GLU A 290 25.66 -70.37 -78.75
CA GLU A 290 24.59 -71.04 -79.51
C GLU A 290 24.80 -70.86 -81.02
N GLN A 291 25.12 -69.64 -81.47
CA GLN A 291 25.45 -69.35 -82.87
C GLN A 291 26.69 -70.14 -83.33
N ASN A 292 27.73 -70.22 -82.50
CA ASN A 292 28.92 -71.03 -82.80
C ASN A 292 28.59 -72.54 -82.90
N LYS A 293 27.74 -73.06 -82.02
CA LYS A 293 27.24 -74.44 -82.08
C LYS A 293 26.44 -74.68 -83.36
N GLN A 294 25.50 -73.79 -83.70
CA GLN A 294 24.74 -73.88 -84.95
C GLN A 294 25.66 -73.85 -86.17
N ARG A 295 26.70 -72.99 -86.16
CA ARG A 295 27.69 -72.93 -87.24
C ARG A 295 28.46 -74.25 -87.37
N GLN A 296 28.85 -74.89 -86.27
CA GLN A 296 29.50 -76.21 -86.30
C GLN A 296 28.57 -77.29 -86.84
N VAL A 297 27.29 -77.27 -86.44
CA VAL A 297 26.27 -78.18 -86.98
C VAL A 297 26.12 -77.97 -88.48
N ILE A 298 25.98 -76.74 -88.97
CA ILE A 298 25.85 -76.43 -90.41
C ILE A 298 27.09 -76.91 -91.19
N VAL A 299 28.30 -76.73 -90.65
CA VAL A 299 29.53 -77.22 -91.30
C VAL A 299 29.54 -78.75 -91.36
N ALA A 300 29.10 -79.44 -90.31
CA ALA A 300 28.98 -80.90 -90.30
C ALA A 300 27.89 -81.40 -91.27
N THR A 301 26.74 -80.74 -91.33
CA THR A 301 25.65 -81.07 -92.28
C THR A 301 26.13 -80.87 -93.72
N LYS A 302 26.77 -79.75 -94.04
CA LYS A 302 27.32 -79.50 -95.39
C LYS A 302 28.45 -80.45 -95.78
N ALA A 303 29.25 -80.92 -94.82
CA ALA A 303 30.25 -81.96 -95.07
C ALA A 303 29.60 -83.31 -95.41
N LYS A 304 28.49 -83.64 -94.75
CA LYS A 304 27.68 -84.84 -95.03
C LYS A 304 26.93 -84.74 -96.37
N GLU A 305 26.35 -83.58 -96.68
CA GLU A 305 25.70 -83.31 -97.98
C GLU A 305 26.70 -83.42 -99.14
N LYS A 306 27.95 -82.94 -98.99
CA LYS A 306 28.98 -83.12 -100.01
C LYS A 306 29.33 -84.59 -100.27
N THR A 307 29.20 -85.47 -99.28
CA THR A 307 29.45 -86.91 -99.46
C THR A 307 28.24 -87.62 -100.08
N GLU A 308 27.01 -87.21 -99.76
CA GLU A 308 25.79 -87.71 -100.39
C GLU A 308 25.61 -87.24 -101.85
N VAL A 309 26.04 -86.03 -102.21
CA VAL A 309 25.98 -85.51 -103.60
C VAL A 309 26.88 -86.31 -104.55
N VAL A 310 28.03 -86.81 -104.07
CA VAL A 310 28.97 -87.61 -104.88
C VAL A 310 28.45 -89.03 -105.14
N GLU A 311 27.68 -89.60 -104.21
CA GLU A 311 27.00 -90.89 -104.37
C GLU A 311 25.73 -90.76 -105.23
N THR A 312 24.99 -89.65 -105.11
CA THR A 312 23.74 -89.41 -105.86
C THR A 312 23.95 -88.99 -107.32
N GLU A 313 25.07 -88.34 -107.69
CA GLU A 313 25.40 -88.09 -109.11
C GLU A 313 25.72 -89.38 -109.89
N ARG A 314 26.15 -90.46 -109.22
CA ARG A 314 26.31 -91.78 -109.85
C ARG A 314 24.98 -92.46 -110.16
N VAL A 315 23.92 -92.15 -109.41
CA VAL A 315 22.59 -92.77 -109.52
C VAL A 315 21.60 -91.90 -110.33
N HIS A 316 21.78 -90.58 -110.38
CA HIS A 316 20.90 -89.68 -111.14
C HIS A 316 21.04 -89.78 -112.67
N LYS A 317 22.11 -90.41 -113.17
CA LYS A 317 22.22 -90.75 -114.60
C LYS A 317 21.28 -91.89 -115.02
N GLU A 318 20.74 -92.66 -114.08
CA GLU A 318 19.80 -93.76 -114.36
C GLU A 318 18.32 -93.35 -114.22
N LYS A 319 18.00 -92.20 -113.61
CA LYS A 319 16.62 -91.77 -113.31
C LYS A 319 16.06 -90.63 -114.18
N GLN A 320 16.74 -90.24 -115.26
CA GLN A 320 16.29 -89.18 -116.19
C GLN A 320 15.13 -89.59 -117.13
N LEU A 321 14.29 -90.57 -116.79
CA LEU A 321 13.28 -91.07 -117.74
C LEU A 321 11.84 -91.15 -117.22
N GLU A 322 11.54 -90.68 -116.02
CA GLU A 322 10.19 -90.86 -115.48
C GLU A 322 9.71 -89.64 -114.69
N VAL A 323 8.51 -89.16 -115.04
CA VAL A 323 7.66 -88.25 -114.23
C VAL A 323 7.91 -86.74 -114.43
N ASN A 324 7.89 -86.33 -115.70
CA ASN A 324 7.53 -84.98 -116.13
C ASN A 324 6.00 -84.84 -116.34
N GLU A 325 5.18 -85.44 -115.47
CA GLU A 325 3.71 -85.38 -115.56
C GLU A 325 3.07 -85.32 -114.18
N ARG A 326 2.42 -84.17 -113.91
CA ARG A 326 1.49 -83.77 -112.83
C ARG A 326 1.94 -82.47 -112.18
N GLU A 327 1.83 -81.35 -112.89
CA GLU A 327 0.63 -80.46 -112.91
C GLU A 327 0.26 -79.99 -111.49
N ARG A 328 0.41 -78.72 -111.06
CA ARG A 328 -0.01 -77.41 -111.63
C ARG A 328 -1.50 -77.29 -111.96
N VAL A 329 -2.35 -77.02 -110.95
CA VAL A 329 -3.65 -76.31 -111.05
C VAL A 329 -3.93 -75.66 -109.66
N VAL A 330 -3.65 -74.38 -109.37
CA VAL A 330 -4.30 -73.10 -109.77
C VAL A 330 -5.64 -72.88 -109.01
N GLU A 331 -5.75 -72.00 -107.99
CA GLU A 331 -5.94 -70.53 -108.04
C GLU A 331 -7.04 -70.08 -109.02
N LEU A 332 -8.31 -70.02 -108.61
CA LEU A 332 -9.36 -69.13 -109.15
C LEU A 332 -10.73 -69.39 -108.49
N ALA A 333 -11.27 -68.39 -107.79
CA ALA A 333 -12.71 -68.08 -107.77
C ALA A 333 -12.93 -66.69 -107.16
N ARG A 334 -12.41 -65.69 -107.88
CA ARG A 334 -12.81 -64.29 -107.77
C ARG A 334 -14.16 -64.15 -108.50
N ILE A 335 -15.06 -63.34 -107.94
CA ILE A 335 -16.13 -62.59 -108.63
C ILE A 335 -17.43 -63.36 -108.92
N GLU A 336 -18.53 -62.86 -108.36
CA GLU A 336 -19.69 -62.37 -109.13
C GLU A 336 -20.50 -61.42 -108.24
N LYS A 337 -20.33 -60.11 -108.46
CA LYS A 337 -21.23 -59.23 -109.24
C LYS A 337 -22.58 -58.97 -108.53
N GLU A 338 -22.76 -57.81 -107.89
CA GLU A 338 -23.08 -56.51 -108.55
C GLU A 338 -24.56 -56.40 -108.95
N LYS A 339 -25.30 -55.64 -108.13
CA LYS A 339 -26.52 -54.86 -108.43
C LYS A 339 -26.92 -54.25 -107.08
N SER A 340 -27.05 -52.96 -106.87
CA SER A 340 -27.38 -51.86 -107.76
C SER A 340 -27.10 -50.57 -106.98
N ILE A 341 -26.32 -49.65 -107.54
CA ILE A 341 -26.09 -48.33 -106.97
C ILE A 341 -27.28 -47.44 -107.35
N GLU A 342 -28.04 -47.01 -106.35
CA GLU A 342 -28.69 -45.70 -106.24
C GLU A 342 -29.54 -45.68 -104.95
N GLU A 343 -28.89 -45.46 -103.81
CA GLU A 343 -29.58 -44.91 -102.64
C GLU A 343 -28.60 -44.07 -101.80
N GLU A 344 -27.87 -43.20 -102.50
CA GLU A 344 -26.95 -42.23 -101.91
C GLU A 344 -27.67 -40.97 -101.36
N LYS A 345 -28.85 -41.13 -100.73
CA LYS A 345 -29.56 -39.99 -100.12
C LYS A 345 -29.99 -40.23 -98.69
N LYS A 346 -29.10 -40.82 -97.87
CA LYS A 346 -29.35 -40.92 -96.43
C LYS A 346 -28.22 -40.50 -95.49
N ASN A 347 -27.00 -40.26 -95.98
CA ASN A 347 -25.86 -39.98 -95.08
C ASN A 347 -25.44 -38.50 -94.96
N ILE A 348 -26.22 -37.57 -95.49
CA ILE A 348 -25.97 -36.12 -95.29
C ILE A 348 -27.17 -35.49 -94.58
N GLN A 349 -27.49 -35.96 -93.37
CA GLN A 349 -28.35 -35.22 -92.43
C GLN A 349 -28.13 -35.49 -90.94
N ASP A 350 -27.12 -36.27 -90.54
CA ASP A 350 -26.88 -36.56 -89.11
C ASP A 350 -25.82 -35.67 -88.44
N VAL A 351 -25.03 -34.91 -89.21
CA VAL A 351 -23.94 -34.08 -88.63
C VAL A 351 -24.40 -32.65 -88.26
N ILE A 352 -25.58 -32.20 -88.68
CA ILE A 352 -26.07 -30.83 -88.39
C ILE A 352 -26.95 -30.77 -87.12
N ARG A 353 -27.41 -31.92 -86.61
CA ARG A 353 -28.31 -31.96 -85.44
C ARG A 353 -27.58 -32.06 -84.09
N GLU A 354 -26.34 -32.54 -84.06
CA GLU A 354 -25.55 -32.65 -82.83
C GLU A 354 -24.86 -31.34 -82.40
N ARG A 355 -24.67 -30.37 -83.30
CA ARG A 355 -24.01 -29.10 -82.96
C ARG A 355 -24.94 -28.07 -82.29
N VAL A 356 -26.23 -28.11 -82.61
CA VAL A 356 -27.22 -27.10 -82.15
C VAL A 356 -27.75 -27.38 -80.74
N ILE A 357 -27.62 -28.61 -80.23
CA ILE A 357 -28.06 -28.97 -78.87
C ILE A 357 -26.97 -28.61 -77.83
N VAL A 358 -25.69 -28.67 -78.23
CA VAL A 358 -24.58 -28.29 -77.35
C VAL A 358 -24.47 -26.77 -77.22
N GLU A 359 -24.67 -25.99 -78.29
CA GLU A 359 -24.61 -24.52 -78.20
C GLU A 359 -25.77 -23.92 -77.38
N LYS A 360 -26.98 -24.50 -77.43
CA LYS A 360 -28.10 -24.04 -76.58
C LYS A 360 -27.93 -24.37 -75.10
N ALA A 361 -27.24 -25.46 -74.75
CA ALA A 361 -26.98 -25.83 -73.36
C ALA A 361 -25.90 -24.95 -72.70
N VAL A 362 -24.88 -24.54 -73.45
CA VAL A 362 -23.79 -23.69 -72.94
C VAL A 362 -24.28 -22.24 -72.70
N VAL A 363 -25.16 -21.70 -73.55
CA VAL A 363 -25.69 -20.34 -73.39
C VAL A 363 -26.68 -20.23 -72.22
N VAL A 364 -27.49 -21.25 -71.95
CA VAL A 364 -28.44 -21.26 -70.80
C VAL A 364 -27.70 -21.36 -69.47
N GLU A 365 -26.60 -22.11 -69.40
CA GLU A 365 -25.77 -22.16 -68.19
C GLU A 365 -24.87 -20.92 -68.04
N GLU A 366 -24.39 -20.31 -69.13
CA GLU A 366 -23.69 -19.03 -69.05
C GLU A 366 -24.61 -17.88 -68.57
N GLU A 367 -25.88 -17.83 -68.98
CA GLU A 367 -26.83 -16.84 -68.44
C GLU A 367 -27.16 -17.10 -66.96
N LYS A 368 -27.37 -18.35 -66.53
CA LYS A 368 -27.57 -18.66 -65.11
C LYS A 368 -26.37 -18.31 -64.24
N ILE A 369 -25.14 -18.49 -64.73
CA ILE A 369 -23.92 -18.09 -64.02
C ILE A 369 -23.82 -16.56 -63.93
N LYS A 370 -24.25 -15.82 -64.96
CA LYS A 370 -24.31 -14.36 -64.93
C LYS A 370 -25.40 -13.85 -63.97
N ASP A 371 -26.57 -14.47 -63.95
CA ASP A 371 -27.67 -14.11 -63.05
C ASP A 371 -27.31 -14.40 -61.59
N THR A 372 -26.74 -15.57 -61.28
CA THR A 372 -26.30 -15.90 -59.91
C THR A 372 -25.16 -14.99 -59.43
N ARG A 373 -24.22 -14.61 -60.30
CA ARG A 373 -23.18 -13.62 -59.98
C ARG A 373 -23.76 -12.22 -59.78
N ALA A 374 -24.75 -11.81 -60.59
CA ALA A 374 -25.41 -10.51 -60.44
C ALA A 374 -26.24 -10.44 -59.15
N PHE A 375 -26.97 -11.50 -58.79
CA PHE A 375 -27.68 -11.61 -57.52
C PHE A 375 -26.75 -11.63 -56.31
N ALA A 376 -25.65 -12.40 -56.37
CA ALA A 376 -24.67 -12.45 -55.29
C ALA A 376 -23.89 -11.13 -55.11
N LEU A 377 -23.63 -10.39 -56.20
CA LEU A 377 -23.07 -9.03 -56.13
C LEU A 377 -24.07 -8.04 -55.53
N ALA A 378 -25.33 -8.07 -55.97
CA ALA A 378 -26.37 -7.20 -55.42
C ALA A 378 -26.65 -7.48 -53.93
N GLU A 379 -26.63 -8.74 -53.49
CA GLU A 379 -26.72 -9.08 -52.07
C GLU A 379 -25.50 -8.63 -51.26
N ARG A 380 -24.28 -8.77 -51.81
CA ARG A 380 -23.08 -8.24 -51.16
C ARG A 380 -23.12 -6.73 -51.06
N ASP A 381 -23.46 -6.02 -52.12
CA ASP A 381 -23.52 -4.56 -52.12
C ASP A 381 -24.58 -4.06 -51.14
N LYS A 382 -25.72 -4.75 -51.05
CA LYS A 382 -26.75 -4.47 -50.03
C LYS A 382 -26.24 -4.75 -48.61
N ALA A 383 -25.55 -5.86 -48.38
CA ALA A 383 -24.97 -6.20 -47.08
C ALA A 383 -23.87 -5.20 -46.65
N VAL A 384 -23.03 -4.77 -47.60
CA VAL A 384 -22.00 -3.74 -47.40
C VAL A 384 -22.65 -2.39 -47.12
N ALA A 385 -23.72 -2.01 -47.83
CA ALA A 385 -24.46 -0.78 -47.57
C ALA A 385 -25.13 -0.78 -46.19
N ILE A 386 -25.73 -1.89 -45.76
CA ILE A 386 -26.31 -2.05 -44.42
C ILE A 386 -25.21 -1.97 -43.35
N LYS A 387 -24.09 -2.68 -43.53
CA LYS A 387 -22.96 -2.62 -42.60
C LYS A 387 -22.33 -1.23 -42.50
N HIS A 388 -22.28 -0.51 -43.61
CA HIS A 388 -21.79 0.87 -43.64
C HIS A 388 -22.77 1.82 -42.94
N ALA A 389 -24.08 1.62 -43.11
CA ALA A 389 -25.10 2.36 -42.38
C ALA A 389 -25.09 2.05 -40.87
N GLU A 390 -24.90 0.78 -40.48
CA GLU A 390 -24.70 0.37 -39.08
C GLU A 390 -23.46 1.03 -38.47
N LYS A 391 -22.33 1.00 -39.18
CA LYS A 391 -21.08 1.64 -38.74
C LYS A 391 -21.27 3.14 -38.52
N LEU A 392 -21.89 3.85 -39.47
CA LEU A 392 -22.15 5.28 -39.35
C LEU A 392 -23.13 5.60 -38.20
N ALA A 393 -24.12 4.74 -37.97
CA ALA A 393 -25.05 4.88 -36.85
C ALA A 393 -24.36 4.65 -35.50
N GLU A 394 -23.50 3.65 -35.39
CA GLU A 394 -22.68 3.40 -34.19
C GLU A 394 -21.68 4.53 -33.93
N GLU A 395 -21.00 5.03 -34.97
CA GLU A 395 -20.10 6.19 -34.84
C GLU A 395 -20.87 7.43 -34.34
N SER A 396 -22.05 7.71 -34.90
CA SER A 396 -22.89 8.84 -34.47
C SER A 396 -23.41 8.66 -33.04
N LEU A 397 -23.83 7.45 -32.66
CA LEU A 397 -24.28 7.13 -31.31
C LEU A 397 -23.14 7.30 -30.28
N VAL A 398 -21.95 6.78 -30.59
CA VAL A 398 -20.77 6.93 -29.73
C VAL A 398 -20.39 8.40 -29.59
N GLN A 399 -20.46 9.19 -30.67
CA GLN A 399 -20.18 10.62 -30.64
C GLN A 399 -21.23 11.40 -29.82
N GLN A 400 -22.51 11.03 -29.88
CA GLN A 400 -23.56 11.60 -29.05
C GLN A 400 -23.41 11.22 -27.56
N ILE A 401 -23.10 9.96 -27.25
CA ILE A 401 -22.88 9.52 -25.86
C ILE A 401 -21.64 10.21 -25.28
N LYS A 402 -20.53 10.26 -26.03
CA LYS A 402 -19.30 10.95 -25.61
C LYS A 402 -19.51 12.44 -25.42
N SER A 403 -20.27 13.11 -26.30
CA SER A 403 -20.56 14.53 -26.14
C SER A 403 -21.52 14.80 -24.96
N ALA A 404 -22.50 13.93 -24.73
CA ALA A 404 -23.38 14.01 -23.55
C ALA A 404 -22.62 13.73 -22.24
N GLU A 405 -21.73 12.75 -22.21
CA GLU A 405 -20.85 12.47 -21.07
C GLU A 405 -19.89 13.63 -20.81
N ALA A 406 -19.27 14.18 -21.86
CA ALA A 406 -18.40 15.34 -21.74
C ALA A 406 -19.16 16.56 -21.21
N GLY A 407 -20.40 16.78 -21.68
CA GLY A 407 -21.29 17.84 -21.19
C GLY A 407 -21.66 17.64 -19.71
N LYS A 408 -22.02 16.42 -19.30
CA LYS A 408 -22.32 16.10 -17.90
C LYS A 408 -21.11 16.35 -17.00
N ARG A 409 -19.92 15.90 -17.43
CA ARG A 409 -18.68 16.04 -16.68
C ARG A 409 -18.22 17.50 -16.59
N ALA A 410 -18.42 18.28 -17.65
CA ALA A 410 -18.19 19.72 -17.62
C ALA A 410 -19.14 20.43 -16.66
N ALA A 411 -20.43 20.06 -16.63
CA ALA A 411 -21.39 20.61 -15.70
C ALA A 411 -21.09 20.25 -14.23
N GLU A 412 -20.66 19.02 -13.96
CA GLU A 412 -20.20 18.58 -12.62
C GLU A 412 -18.97 19.38 -12.17
N LEU A 413 -17.97 19.53 -13.04
CA LEU A 413 -16.76 20.32 -12.74
C LEU A 413 -17.07 21.81 -12.53
N MET A 414 -18.01 22.38 -13.29
CA MET A 414 -18.47 23.77 -13.08
C MET A 414 -19.22 23.92 -11.75
N ALA A 415 -20.02 22.92 -11.35
CA ALA A 415 -20.69 22.92 -10.05
C ALA A 415 -19.68 22.80 -8.90
N GLU A 416 -18.69 21.92 -9.01
CA GLU A 416 -17.60 21.80 -8.04
C GLU A 416 -16.76 23.08 -7.94
N GLN A 417 -16.42 23.69 -9.08
CA GLN A 417 -15.70 24.97 -9.12
C GLN A 417 -16.53 26.08 -8.45
N SER A 418 -17.85 26.13 -8.67
CA SER A 418 -18.73 27.09 -8.01
C SER A 418 -18.78 26.89 -6.49
N ILE A 419 -18.87 25.66 -6.01
CA ILE A 419 -18.82 25.33 -4.58
C ILE A 419 -17.45 25.68 -3.99
N MET A 420 -16.36 25.40 -4.70
CA MET A 420 -15.00 25.74 -4.27
C MET A 420 -14.80 27.25 -4.18
N GLN A 421 -15.28 28.00 -5.17
CA GLN A 421 -15.26 29.47 -5.17
C GLN A 421 -16.09 30.04 -4.01
N ALA A 422 -17.31 29.54 -3.80
CA ALA A 422 -18.16 29.96 -2.69
C ALA A 422 -17.54 29.66 -1.32
N ASN A 423 -16.85 28.53 -1.17
CA ASN A 423 -16.12 28.18 0.05
C ASN A 423 -14.87 29.04 0.24
N ALA A 424 -14.15 29.38 -0.83
CA ALA A 424 -13.01 30.30 -0.79
C ALA A 424 -13.47 31.71 -0.38
N ASP A 425 -14.55 32.22 -0.97
CA ASP A 425 -15.13 33.52 -0.65
C ASP A 425 -15.65 33.56 0.80
N ARG A 426 -16.27 32.47 1.27
CA ARG A 426 -16.65 32.32 2.68
C ARG A 426 -15.45 32.34 3.61
N GLN A 427 -14.37 31.62 3.30
CA GLN A 427 -13.14 31.66 4.11
C GLN A 427 -12.48 33.05 4.12
N VAL A 428 -12.51 33.77 3.00
CA VAL A 428 -12.01 35.15 2.93
C VAL A 428 -12.90 36.07 3.79
N ALA A 429 -14.22 35.91 3.72
CA ALA A 429 -15.17 36.65 4.55
C ALA A 429 -14.95 36.38 6.05
N ASP A 430 -14.84 35.11 6.45
CA ASP A 430 -14.60 34.69 7.84
C ASP A 430 -13.27 35.25 8.37
N LYS A 431 -12.18 35.11 7.61
CA LYS A 431 -10.88 35.70 7.99
C LYS A 431 -10.90 37.22 8.04
N SER A 432 -11.66 37.87 7.16
CA SER A 432 -11.84 39.33 7.20
C SER A 432 -12.66 39.78 8.42
N ALA A 433 -13.64 38.97 8.84
CA ALA A 433 -14.45 39.22 10.03
C ALA A 433 -13.63 39.03 11.30
N GLU A 434 -12.80 37.98 11.37
CA GLU A 434 -11.83 37.78 12.45
C GLU A 434 -10.82 38.93 12.52
N ALA A 435 -10.25 39.34 11.39
CA ALA A 435 -9.33 40.48 11.34
C ALA A 435 -10.00 41.78 11.83
N LYS A 436 -11.26 42.04 11.44
CA LYS A 436 -12.04 43.18 11.95
C LYS A 436 -12.33 43.07 13.44
N LYS A 437 -12.62 41.87 13.95
CA LYS A 437 -12.84 41.64 15.38
C LYS A 437 -11.57 41.90 16.19
N ILE A 438 -10.42 41.40 15.72
CA ILE A 438 -9.11 41.65 16.32
C ILE A 438 -8.76 43.14 16.29
N LEU A 439 -9.01 43.84 15.17
CA LEU A 439 -8.79 45.29 15.08
C LEU A 439 -9.75 46.07 15.98
N ALA A 440 -10.99 45.63 16.13
CA ALA A 440 -11.95 46.23 17.06
C ALA A 440 -11.52 46.01 18.52
N GLU A 441 -11.09 44.80 18.88
CA GLU A 441 -10.54 44.48 20.20
C GLU A 441 -9.26 45.29 20.48
N ALA A 442 -8.33 45.37 19.52
CA ALA A 442 -7.14 46.21 19.62
C ALA A 442 -7.50 47.69 19.85
N LYS A 443 -8.49 48.22 19.12
CA LYS A 443 -9.00 49.59 19.32
C LYS A 443 -9.68 49.77 20.67
N THR A 444 -10.42 48.77 21.18
CA THR A 444 -10.99 48.81 22.53
C THR A 444 -9.91 48.84 23.59
N VAL A 445 -8.84 48.04 23.44
CA VAL A 445 -7.69 48.01 24.34
C VAL A 445 -6.91 49.33 24.29
N GLU A 446 -6.68 49.90 23.11
CA GLU A 446 -6.08 51.23 22.94
C GLU A 446 -6.94 52.32 23.61
N SER A 447 -8.26 52.30 23.40
CA SER A 447 -9.18 53.24 24.02
C SER A 447 -9.29 53.06 25.54
N ALA A 448 -9.20 51.82 26.04
CA ALA A 448 -9.17 51.52 27.47
C ALA A 448 -7.84 51.94 28.11
N ALA A 449 -6.72 51.83 27.38
CA ALA A 449 -5.42 52.35 27.80
C ALA A 449 -5.43 53.89 27.84
N ALA A 450 -6.02 54.54 26.84
CA ALA A 450 -6.24 55.99 26.83
C ALA A 450 -7.20 56.42 27.96
N GLY A 451 -8.28 55.69 28.19
CA GLY A 451 -9.24 55.93 29.28
C GLY A 451 -8.64 55.71 30.68
N LEU A 452 -7.77 54.72 30.85
CA LEU A 452 -6.99 54.52 32.09
C LEU A 452 -5.94 55.62 32.29
N ALA A 453 -5.34 56.12 31.21
CA ALA A 453 -4.44 57.27 31.26
C ALA A 453 -5.22 58.56 31.61
N GLU A 454 -6.39 58.79 31.01
CA GLU A 454 -7.29 59.89 31.36
C GLU A 454 -7.80 59.77 32.80
N ALA A 455 -8.16 58.57 33.26
CA ALA A 455 -8.58 58.33 34.64
C ALA A 455 -7.45 58.62 35.64
N ARG A 456 -6.21 58.21 35.34
CA ARG A 456 -5.03 58.55 36.17
C ARG A 456 -4.71 60.03 36.14
N VAL A 457 -4.86 60.70 34.99
CA VAL A 457 -4.71 62.16 34.88
C VAL A 457 -5.84 62.87 35.63
N MET A 458 -7.05 62.34 35.63
CA MET A 458 -8.20 62.87 36.36
C MET A 458 -8.07 62.65 37.86
N GLU A 459 -7.53 61.51 38.31
CA GLU A 459 -7.19 61.22 39.70
C GLU A 459 -6.05 62.13 40.20
N ALA A 460 -5.00 62.32 39.38
CA ALA A 460 -3.92 63.27 39.67
C ALA A 460 -4.44 64.73 39.70
N LYS A 461 -5.34 65.10 38.78
CA LYS A 461 -6.03 66.40 38.80
C LYS A 461 -6.96 66.52 40.01
N SER A 462 -7.62 65.46 40.45
CA SER A 462 -8.49 65.45 41.63
C SER A 462 -7.67 65.65 42.91
N LEU A 463 -6.50 65.00 43.04
CA LEU A 463 -5.55 65.24 44.13
C LEU A 463 -4.94 66.65 44.10
N ALA A 464 -4.72 67.20 42.90
CA ALA A 464 -4.32 68.60 42.74
C ALA A 464 -5.45 69.57 43.12
N HIS A 465 -6.69 69.26 42.74
CA HIS A 465 -7.90 70.00 43.11
C HIS A 465 -8.23 69.90 44.59
N GLU A 466 -7.94 68.79 45.27
CA GLU A 466 -8.07 68.67 46.72
C GLU A 466 -7.09 69.61 47.43
N LYS A 467 -5.84 69.68 46.94
CA LYS A 467 -4.83 70.64 47.43
C LYS A 467 -5.18 72.09 47.07
N GLN A 468 -5.74 72.34 45.90
CA GLN A 468 -6.26 73.65 45.51
C GLN A 468 -7.51 74.03 46.31
N GLY A 469 -8.38 73.09 46.66
CA GLY A 469 -9.59 73.30 47.45
C GLY A 469 -9.30 73.77 48.87
N ILE A 470 -8.18 73.34 49.47
CA ILE A 470 -7.69 73.87 50.75
C ILE A 470 -7.24 75.34 50.61
N VAL A 471 -6.73 75.73 49.45
CA VAL A 471 -6.34 77.12 49.15
C VAL A 471 -7.56 77.95 48.74
N GLU A 472 -8.49 77.38 47.97
CA GLU A 472 -9.71 78.03 47.49
C GLU A 472 -10.73 78.19 48.61
N ALA A 473 -10.84 77.30 49.60
CA ALA A 473 -11.66 77.51 50.79
C ALA A 473 -11.22 78.75 51.58
N ASN A 474 -9.90 78.99 51.66
CA ASN A 474 -9.33 80.21 52.25
C ASN A 474 -9.56 81.47 51.39
N ILE A 475 -9.83 81.33 50.09
CA ILE A 475 -10.14 82.43 49.16
C ILE A 475 -11.66 82.67 49.07
N ILE A 476 -12.49 81.63 49.21
CA ILE A 476 -13.96 81.67 49.16
C ILE A 476 -14.51 82.35 50.42
N GLU A 477 -13.88 82.22 51.59
CA GLU A 477 -14.19 83.07 52.75
C GLU A 477 -14.01 84.56 52.41
N LYS A 478 -13.02 84.90 51.56
CA LYS A 478 -12.75 86.28 51.12
C LYS A 478 -13.63 86.74 49.93
N LYS A 479 -14.08 85.82 49.06
CA LYS A 479 -14.94 86.12 47.90
C LYS A 479 -16.45 86.09 48.20
N ALA A 480 -16.89 85.39 49.24
CA ALA A 480 -18.30 85.39 49.67
C ALA A 480 -18.79 86.79 50.14
N ILE A 481 -17.86 87.71 50.45
CA ILE A 481 -18.17 89.13 50.72
C ILE A 481 -18.39 89.93 49.40
N ALA A 482 -17.90 89.45 48.26
CA ALA A 482 -17.95 90.17 46.98
C ALA A 482 -19.12 89.76 46.06
N ASP A 483 -19.57 88.50 46.11
CA ASP A 483 -20.54 87.95 45.15
C ASP A 483 -22.02 88.17 45.49
N ALA A 484 -22.32 88.96 46.53
CA ALA A 484 -23.64 89.57 46.75
C ALA A 484 -24.09 90.50 45.59
N ARG A 485 -23.23 90.75 44.59
CA ARG A 485 -23.52 91.58 43.42
C ARG A 485 -23.97 90.81 42.16
N GLY A 486 -24.13 89.48 42.25
CA GLY A 486 -24.41 88.62 41.09
C GLY A 486 -25.86 88.43 40.64
N ILE A 487 -26.89 88.97 41.31
CA ILE A 487 -28.28 88.48 41.14
C ILE A 487 -29.26 89.50 40.51
N GLU A 488 -28.83 90.28 39.51
CA GLU A 488 -29.78 91.10 38.73
C GLU A 488 -29.73 90.88 37.20
N ALA A 489 -28.73 90.18 36.65
CA ALA A 489 -28.54 90.17 35.19
C ALA A 489 -29.13 88.95 34.44
N LYS A 490 -29.74 87.97 35.13
CA LYS A 490 -30.08 86.66 34.52
C LYS A 490 -31.50 86.49 33.97
N THR A 491 -32.35 87.50 33.99
CA THR A 491 -33.79 87.32 33.71
C THR A 491 -34.32 87.94 32.41
N ALA A 492 -33.47 88.40 31.48
CA ALA A 492 -33.93 89.12 30.28
C ALA A 492 -33.58 88.50 28.91
N ALA A 493 -32.89 87.36 28.84
CA ALA A 493 -32.32 86.87 27.57
C ALA A 493 -33.10 85.74 26.86
N PHE A 494 -34.11 85.14 27.48
CA PHE A 494 -34.73 83.90 26.96
C PHE A 494 -35.93 84.08 26.01
N GLU A 495 -36.44 85.29 25.79
CA GLU A 495 -37.62 85.48 24.90
C GLU A 495 -37.29 85.82 23.44
N LYS A 496 -36.05 86.18 23.10
CA LYS A 496 -35.69 86.62 21.72
C LYS A 496 -35.17 85.53 20.78
N GLN A 497 -34.97 84.31 21.25
CA GLN A 497 -34.31 83.26 20.46
C GLN A 497 -35.28 82.51 19.53
N GLY A 498 -36.58 82.47 19.85
CA GLY A 498 -37.58 81.69 19.10
C GLY A 498 -37.96 82.22 17.71
N LEU A 499 -37.61 83.46 17.37
CA LEU A 499 -37.96 84.08 16.06
C LEU A 499 -36.79 84.10 15.05
N ALA A 500 -35.58 83.73 15.47
CA ALA A 500 -34.40 83.72 14.59
C ALA A 500 -34.17 82.37 13.89
N GLU A 501 -34.75 81.27 14.39
CA GLU A 501 -34.51 79.91 13.86
C GLU A 501 -35.25 79.63 12.55
N ALA A 502 -36.35 80.33 12.27
CA ALA A 502 -37.14 80.12 11.05
C ALA A 502 -36.42 80.62 9.78
N ASN A 503 -35.65 81.72 9.85
CA ASN A 503 -34.95 82.29 8.69
C ASN A 503 -33.65 81.55 8.34
N VAL A 504 -33.08 80.77 9.28
CA VAL A 504 -31.85 79.98 9.05
C VAL A 504 -32.13 78.72 8.23
N MET A 505 -33.37 78.21 8.26
CA MET A 505 -33.75 76.98 7.57
C MET A 505 -33.85 77.17 6.05
N GLU A 506 -34.24 78.36 5.58
CA GLU A 506 -34.35 78.68 4.16
C GLU A 506 -32.97 78.84 3.47
N GLN A 507 -31.96 79.36 4.18
CA GLN A 507 -30.60 79.49 3.63
C GLN A 507 -29.84 78.17 3.53
N LYS A 508 -30.17 77.17 4.35
CA LYS A 508 -29.55 75.83 4.28
C LYS A 508 -29.95 75.07 3.02
N GLY A 509 -31.18 75.21 2.53
CA GLY A 509 -31.65 74.53 1.32
C GLY A 509 -30.92 74.95 0.04
N ASN A 510 -30.55 76.24 -0.08
CA ASN A 510 -29.81 76.75 -1.24
C ASN A 510 -28.32 76.38 -1.23
N ALA A 511 -27.74 76.07 -0.06
CA ALA A 511 -26.36 75.60 0.06
C ALA A 511 -26.21 74.12 -0.33
N GLU A 512 -27.19 73.27 0.01
CA GLU A 512 -27.17 71.84 -0.29
C GLU A 512 -27.25 71.56 -1.81
N ALA A 513 -28.00 72.37 -2.56
CA ALA A 513 -28.08 72.26 -4.02
C ALA A 513 -26.73 72.50 -4.73
N ARG A 514 -25.89 73.43 -4.21
CA ARG A 514 -24.52 73.66 -4.74
C ARG A 514 -23.55 72.54 -4.37
N ILE A 515 -23.72 71.92 -3.20
CA ILE A 515 -22.86 70.81 -2.76
C ILE A 515 -23.08 69.59 -3.66
N ILE A 516 -24.32 69.30 -4.05
CA ILE A 516 -24.65 68.15 -4.91
C ILE A 516 -24.06 68.30 -6.32
N ALA A 517 -24.12 69.50 -6.91
CA ALA A 517 -23.52 69.76 -8.22
C ALA A 517 -21.99 69.60 -8.21
N THR A 518 -21.33 70.05 -7.14
CA THR A 518 -19.86 69.95 -7.00
C THR A 518 -19.40 68.52 -6.72
N LYS A 519 -20.23 67.69 -6.06
CA LYS A 519 -19.95 66.28 -5.78
C LYS A 519 -20.04 65.42 -7.05
N ALA A 520 -20.94 65.76 -7.98
CA ALA A 520 -21.09 65.05 -9.24
C ALA A 520 -19.85 65.21 -10.14
N THR A 521 -19.22 66.39 -10.14
CA THR A 521 -17.98 66.63 -10.88
C THR A 521 -16.77 65.92 -10.26
N SER A 522 -16.67 65.85 -8.92
CA SER A 522 -15.54 65.18 -8.26
C SER A 522 -15.57 63.65 -8.41
N VAL A 523 -16.76 63.04 -8.44
CA VAL A 523 -16.92 61.59 -8.66
C VAL A 523 -16.46 61.20 -10.08
N ARG A 524 -16.68 62.06 -11.08
CA ARG A 524 -16.24 61.80 -12.46
C ARG A 524 -14.72 61.80 -12.58
N ASP A 525 -14.04 62.73 -11.90
CA ASP A 525 -12.58 62.84 -11.94
C ASP A 525 -11.90 61.73 -11.12
N GLN A 526 -12.53 61.25 -10.04
CA GLN A 526 -12.07 60.06 -9.30
C GLN A 526 -12.15 58.78 -10.16
N GLY A 527 -13.23 58.60 -10.93
CA GLY A 527 -13.37 57.43 -11.81
C GLY A 527 -12.31 57.36 -12.91
N LEU A 528 -11.87 58.51 -13.44
CA LEU A 528 -10.77 58.56 -14.42
C LEU A 528 -9.40 58.25 -13.80
N ALA A 529 -9.15 58.70 -12.58
CA ALA A 529 -7.91 58.39 -11.85
C ALA A 529 -7.84 56.91 -11.45
N GLU A 530 -8.97 56.29 -11.07
CA GLU A 530 -9.04 54.86 -10.74
C GLU A 530 -8.76 53.96 -11.96
N ALA A 531 -9.23 54.37 -13.15
CA ALA A 531 -8.95 53.65 -14.39
C ALA A 531 -7.45 53.65 -14.74
N GLU A 532 -6.77 54.79 -14.60
CA GLU A 532 -5.32 54.91 -14.85
C GLU A 532 -4.47 54.11 -13.84
N VAL A 533 -4.93 54.02 -12.58
CA VAL A 533 -4.29 53.19 -11.54
C VAL A 533 -4.48 51.71 -11.83
N MET A 534 -5.65 51.29 -12.33
CA MET A 534 -5.89 49.89 -12.72
C MET A 534 -4.98 49.47 -13.88
N GLU A 535 -4.77 50.32 -14.88
CA GLU A 535 -3.86 50.05 -15.99
C GLU A 535 -2.41 49.85 -15.53
N LYS A 536 -1.90 50.74 -14.67
CA LYS A 536 -0.56 50.63 -14.09
C LYS A 536 -0.39 49.39 -13.19
N LYS A 537 -1.44 48.99 -12.46
CA LYS A 537 -1.43 47.75 -11.68
C LYS A 537 -1.39 46.49 -12.57
N GLY A 538 -2.15 46.47 -13.66
CA GLY A 538 -2.15 45.37 -14.63
C GLY A 538 -0.77 45.12 -15.24
N LEU A 539 -0.04 46.19 -15.60
CA LEU A 539 1.34 46.11 -16.09
C LEU A 539 2.33 45.59 -15.04
N ALA A 540 2.19 46.01 -13.78
CA ALA A 540 3.03 45.53 -12.68
C ALA A 540 2.80 44.04 -12.36
N GLU A 541 1.56 43.56 -12.51
CA GLU A 541 1.19 42.17 -12.28
C GLU A 541 1.73 41.24 -13.36
N ALA A 542 1.69 41.67 -14.63
CA ALA A 542 2.33 40.95 -15.73
C ALA A 542 3.83 40.74 -15.52
N LEU A 543 4.56 41.80 -15.10
CA LEU A 543 5.99 41.72 -14.78
C LEU A 543 6.29 40.80 -13.59
N ARG A 544 5.42 40.74 -12.58
CA ARG A 544 5.56 39.79 -11.46
C ARG A 544 5.38 38.34 -11.89
N ILE A 545 4.43 38.05 -12.77
CA ILE A 545 4.17 36.69 -13.27
C ILE A 545 5.39 36.18 -14.06
N GLU A 546 5.96 37.03 -14.91
CA GLU A 546 7.17 36.72 -15.68
C GLU A 546 8.39 36.46 -14.77
N ALA A 547 8.62 37.33 -13.77
CA ALA A 547 9.68 37.14 -12.79
C ALA A 547 9.51 35.85 -11.97
N ARG A 548 8.27 35.49 -11.61
CA ARG A 548 7.96 34.27 -10.87
C ARG A 548 8.19 33.01 -11.71
N ALA A 549 7.85 33.02 -13.00
CA ALA A 549 8.12 31.91 -13.90
C ALA A 549 9.63 31.64 -14.04
N ASN A 550 10.45 32.69 -14.15
CA ASN A 550 11.90 32.58 -14.24
C ASN A 550 12.56 32.12 -12.93
N ALA A 551 12.04 32.52 -11.77
CA ALA A 551 12.51 32.04 -10.47
C ALA A 551 12.17 30.55 -10.25
N THR A 552 10.98 30.11 -10.69
CA THR A 552 10.54 28.71 -10.55
C THR A 552 11.39 27.76 -11.39
N LYS A 553 11.79 28.17 -12.61
CA LYS A 553 12.72 27.41 -13.45
C LYS A 553 14.10 27.17 -12.81
N LYS A 554 14.58 28.08 -11.95
CA LYS A 554 15.89 27.95 -11.29
C LYS A 554 15.86 27.06 -10.04
N LEU A 555 14.68 26.84 -9.43
CA LEU A 555 14.55 26.03 -8.22
C LEU A 555 14.30 24.53 -8.51
N ASP A 556 13.86 24.18 -9.71
CA ASP A 556 13.47 22.80 -10.08
C ASP A 556 14.67 21.84 -10.30
N GLY A 557 15.88 22.38 -10.50
CA GLY A 557 17.08 21.58 -10.80
C GLY A 557 17.66 20.84 -9.58
N VAL A 558 17.74 21.50 -8.42
CA VAL A 558 18.41 20.94 -7.23
C VAL A 558 17.54 19.89 -6.50
N GLY A 559 16.21 20.02 -6.59
CA GLY A 559 15.27 19.07 -5.98
C GLY A 559 15.20 17.74 -6.74
N LYS A 560 15.22 17.78 -8.08
CA LYS A 560 15.15 16.58 -8.93
C LYS A 560 16.37 15.67 -8.79
N GLU A 561 17.57 16.25 -8.73
CA GLU A 561 18.79 15.46 -8.59
C GLU A 561 18.85 14.72 -7.24
N HIS A 562 18.36 15.32 -6.17
CA HIS A 562 18.30 14.67 -4.85
C HIS A 562 17.21 13.58 -4.79
N GLU A 563 16.06 13.81 -5.40
CA GLU A 563 15.00 12.80 -5.57
C GLU A 563 15.49 11.61 -6.40
N GLU A 564 16.16 11.84 -7.54
CA GLU A 564 16.74 10.78 -8.37
C GLU A 564 17.84 10.00 -7.63
N PHE A 565 18.68 10.68 -6.84
CA PHE A 565 19.69 10.03 -6.01
C PHE A 565 19.06 9.14 -4.93
N LYS A 566 18.03 9.64 -4.23
CA LYS A 566 17.29 8.87 -3.22
C LYS A 566 16.62 7.65 -3.83
N LEU A 567 16.00 7.79 -5.00
CA LEU A 567 15.37 6.68 -5.73
C LEU A 567 16.38 5.60 -6.13
N ARG A 568 17.59 5.98 -6.58
CA ARG A 568 18.66 5.00 -6.84
C ARG A 568 19.10 4.26 -5.58
N LEU A 569 19.26 4.98 -4.46
CA LEU A 569 19.71 4.37 -3.20
C LEU A 569 18.67 3.38 -2.66
N GLN A 570 17.39 3.74 -2.77
CA GLN A 570 16.26 2.88 -2.43
C GLN A 570 16.26 1.62 -3.32
N GLN A 571 16.41 1.78 -4.64
CA GLN A 571 16.47 0.67 -5.59
C GLN A 571 17.62 -0.31 -5.27
N VAL A 572 18.81 0.20 -4.93
CA VAL A 572 19.95 -0.64 -4.53
C VAL A 572 19.64 -1.41 -3.24
N THR A 573 19.06 -0.74 -2.25
CA THR A 573 18.69 -1.36 -0.97
C THR A 573 17.67 -2.48 -1.17
N ASP A 574 16.66 -2.25 -2.00
CA ASP A 574 15.61 -3.24 -2.29
C ASP A 574 16.17 -4.48 -3.01
N ILE A 575 17.09 -4.28 -3.96
CA ILE A 575 17.79 -5.39 -4.65
C ILE A 575 18.62 -6.21 -3.65
N GLU A 576 19.32 -5.55 -2.73
CA GLU A 576 20.19 -6.21 -1.75
C GLU A 576 19.38 -7.01 -0.72
N LEU A 577 18.27 -6.46 -0.23
CA LEU A 577 17.32 -7.17 0.63
C LEU A 577 16.70 -8.38 -0.08
N ALA A 578 16.30 -8.23 -1.35
CA ALA A 578 15.76 -9.33 -2.13
C ALA A 578 16.79 -10.47 -2.29
N LYS A 579 18.07 -10.14 -2.51
CA LYS A 579 19.16 -11.13 -2.58
C LYS A 579 19.33 -11.89 -1.26
N ILE A 580 19.24 -11.19 -0.12
CA ILE A 580 19.31 -11.83 1.21
C ILE A 580 18.12 -12.76 1.43
N HIS A 581 16.91 -12.37 1.06
CA HIS A 581 15.72 -13.21 1.15
C HIS A 581 15.84 -14.48 0.30
N ILE A 582 16.32 -14.36 -0.95
CA ILE A 582 16.57 -15.51 -1.82
C ILE A 582 17.60 -16.46 -1.18
N GLN A 583 18.69 -15.94 -0.60
CA GLN A 583 19.68 -16.77 0.10
C GLN A 583 19.09 -17.51 1.30
N LYS A 584 18.22 -16.86 2.07
CA LYS A 584 17.50 -17.49 3.19
C LYS A 584 16.60 -18.63 2.70
N ASP A 585 15.85 -18.41 1.63
CA ASP A 585 14.94 -19.42 1.08
C ASP A 585 15.70 -20.60 0.48
N ILE A 586 16.82 -20.35 -0.22
CA ILE A 586 17.73 -21.41 -0.68
C ILE A 586 18.30 -22.19 0.49
N ALA A 587 18.75 -21.52 1.57
CA ALA A 587 19.29 -22.19 2.75
C ALA A 587 18.23 -23.08 3.43
N ASN A 588 16.99 -22.62 3.53
CA ASN A 588 15.86 -23.41 4.06
C ASN A 588 15.56 -24.62 3.16
N ALA A 589 15.52 -24.43 1.84
CA ALA A 589 15.30 -25.52 0.90
C ALA A 589 16.43 -26.56 0.96
N GLN A 590 17.70 -26.12 1.03
CA GLN A 590 18.85 -27.01 1.19
C GLN A 590 18.79 -27.78 2.51
N ALA A 591 18.44 -27.12 3.62
CA ALA A 591 18.28 -27.78 4.92
C ALA A 591 17.17 -28.83 4.89
N ASN A 592 16.04 -28.54 4.23
CA ASN A 592 14.95 -29.50 4.06
C ASN A 592 15.36 -30.69 3.21
N VAL A 593 16.08 -30.48 2.10
CA VAL A 593 16.59 -31.56 1.25
C VAL A 593 17.58 -32.44 2.01
N ILE A 594 18.50 -31.85 2.78
CA ILE A 594 19.44 -32.59 3.62
C ILE A 594 18.71 -33.38 4.70
N SER A 595 17.72 -32.77 5.36
CA SER A 595 16.89 -33.42 6.38
C SER A 595 16.15 -34.63 5.82
N GLU A 596 15.53 -34.49 4.65
CA GLU A 596 14.79 -35.58 4.01
C GLU A 596 15.71 -36.67 3.47
N ALA A 597 16.87 -36.30 2.92
CA ALA A 597 17.91 -37.25 2.51
C ALA A 597 18.50 -38.04 3.69
N LEU A 598 18.70 -37.39 4.84
CA LEU A 598 19.15 -38.06 6.07
C LEU A 598 18.08 -38.98 6.65
N LYS A 599 16.79 -38.63 6.56
CA LYS A 599 15.70 -39.53 6.96
C LYS A 599 15.58 -40.75 6.05
N ALA A 600 15.77 -40.58 4.75
CA ALA A 600 15.62 -41.66 3.77
C ALA A 600 16.84 -42.61 3.73
N SER A 601 18.00 -42.16 4.18
CA SER A 601 19.23 -42.95 4.14
C SER A 601 19.38 -43.83 5.39
N HIS A 602 19.53 -45.15 5.18
CA HIS A 602 19.90 -46.09 6.23
C HIS A 602 21.42 -46.01 6.46
N ILE A 603 21.85 -45.06 7.31
CA ILE A 603 23.26 -44.88 7.66
C ILE A 603 23.56 -45.65 8.95
N ASN A 604 24.36 -46.72 8.85
CA ASN A 604 24.93 -47.38 10.04
C ASN A 604 26.13 -46.56 10.52
N ILE A 605 25.93 -45.78 11.58
CA ILE A 605 26.97 -44.93 12.18
C ILE A 605 27.91 -45.83 13.01
N VAL A 606 29.08 -46.15 12.45
CA VAL A 606 30.16 -46.86 13.16
C VAL A 606 31.21 -45.84 13.61
N GLY A 607 30.98 -45.26 14.79
CA GLY A 607 31.83 -44.22 15.40
C GLY A 607 30.99 -43.05 15.91
N GLY A 608 31.23 -42.59 17.14
CA GLY A 608 30.33 -41.70 17.89
C GLY A 608 29.78 -40.49 17.11
N GLU A 609 28.50 -40.18 17.35
CA GLU A 609 27.70 -39.17 16.63
C GLU A 609 28.40 -37.82 16.41
N THR A 610 29.25 -37.41 17.36
CA THR A 610 30.00 -36.15 17.30
C THR A 610 30.98 -36.09 16.14
N MET A 611 31.69 -37.18 15.85
CA MET A 611 32.70 -37.25 14.78
C MET A 611 32.07 -37.25 13.38
N PHE A 612 30.86 -37.80 13.25
CA PHE A 612 30.11 -37.80 11.99
C PHE A 612 29.59 -36.40 11.65
N TYR A 613 29.01 -35.71 12.64
CA TYR A 613 28.52 -34.34 12.48
C TYR A 613 29.64 -33.36 12.12
N GLU A 614 30.77 -33.41 12.83
CA GLU A 614 31.91 -32.53 12.56
C GLU A 614 32.50 -32.73 11.16
N ASN A 615 32.59 -33.98 10.68
CA ASN A 615 33.12 -34.25 9.35
C ASN A 615 32.18 -33.75 8.23
N ILE A 616 30.86 -33.89 8.39
CA ILE A 616 29.89 -33.38 7.42
C ILE A 616 29.86 -31.85 7.43
N MET A 617 29.76 -31.24 8.61
CA MET A 617 29.75 -29.78 8.71
C MET A 617 31.08 -29.17 8.26
N GLY A 618 32.21 -29.82 8.53
CA GLY A 618 33.53 -29.41 8.06
C GLY A 618 33.65 -29.45 6.54
N ALA A 619 33.10 -30.48 5.87
CA ALA A 619 33.09 -30.58 4.41
C ALA A 619 32.20 -29.49 3.76
N ILE A 620 31.01 -29.25 4.32
CA ILE A 620 30.07 -28.20 3.84
C ILE A 620 30.69 -26.81 4.02
N THR A 621 31.32 -26.56 5.17
CA THR A 621 31.94 -25.27 5.47
C THR A 621 33.13 -25.00 4.56
N LYS A 622 33.97 -26.01 4.28
CA LYS A 622 35.05 -25.90 3.29
C LYS A 622 34.51 -25.59 1.89
N GLY A 623 33.45 -26.28 1.46
CA GLY A 623 32.80 -26.01 0.17
C GLY A 623 32.30 -24.57 0.05
N LYS A 624 31.55 -24.09 1.05
CA LYS A 624 31.06 -22.70 1.08
C LYS A 624 32.19 -21.67 1.16
N SER A 625 33.29 -21.96 1.85
CA SER A 625 34.44 -21.05 1.92
C SER A 625 35.14 -20.89 0.57
N ILE A 626 35.23 -21.96 -0.23
CA ILE A 626 35.79 -21.92 -1.58
C ILE A 626 34.85 -21.16 -2.51
N ASP A 627 33.55 -21.44 -2.44
CA ASP A 627 32.54 -20.76 -3.27
C ASP A 627 32.51 -19.26 -2.98
N SER A 628 32.58 -18.87 -1.70
CA SER A 628 32.62 -17.46 -1.29
C SER A 628 33.94 -16.78 -1.67
N PHE A 629 35.06 -17.51 -1.69
CA PHE A 629 36.34 -17.00 -2.18
C PHE A 629 36.30 -16.74 -3.69
N VAL A 630 35.72 -17.66 -4.46
CA VAL A 630 35.54 -17.52 -5.92
C VAL A 630 34.54 -16.40 -6.24
N SER A 631 33.47 -16.24 -5.47
CA SER A 631 32.44 -15.22 -5.70
C SER A 631 32.87 -13.80 -5.31
N ASN A 632 33.77 -13.66 -4.33
CA ASN A 632 34.15 -12.34 -3.79
C ASN A 632 35.53 -11.87 -4.26
N SER A 633 36.32 -12.73 -4.90
CA SER A 633 37.62 -12.35 -5.44
C SER A 633 37.48 -11.85 -6.89
N GLU A 634 37.68 -10.54 -7.08
CA GLU A 634 37.71 -9.92 -8.42
C GLU A 634 38.79 -10.53 -9.32
N VAL A 635 39.92 -10.96 -8.75
CA VAL A 635 41.03 -11.58 -9.49
C VAL A 635 40.64 -12.97 -10.02
N VAL A 636 39.95 -13.77 -9.22
CA VAL A 636 39.50 -15.12 -9.62
C VAL A 636 38.34 -15.03 -10.62
N GLN A 637 37.41 -14.10 -10.42
CA GLN A 637 36.35 -13.83 -11.41
C GLN A 637 36.91 -13.26 -12.71
N GLY A 638 37.93 -12.41 -12.64
CA GLY A 638 38.67 -11.88 -13.78
C GLY A 638 39.35 -12.99 -14.57
N MET A 639 40.06 -13.90 -13.89
CA MET A 639 40.65 -15.10 -14.51
C MET A 639 39.60 -16.03 -15.12
N GLN A 640 38.49 -16.28 -14.43
CA GLN A 640 37.39 -17.12 -14.94
C GLN A 640 36.77 -16.49 -16.20
N LYS A 641 36.53 -15.17 -16.21
CA LYS A 641 36.04 -14.44 -17.38
C LYS A 641 37.05 -14.47 -18.52
N ALA A 642 38.34 -14.33 -18.24
CA ALA A 642 39.41 -14.42 -19.23
C ALA A 642 39.61 -15.85 -19.79
N LEU A 643 39.32 -16.89 -19.00
CA LEU A 643 39.36 -18.29 -19.46
C LEU A 643 38.11 -18.69 -20.25
N MET A 644 36.94 -18.15 -19.91
CA MET A 644 35.66 -18.44 -20.57
C MET A 644 35.46 -17.62 -21.85
N ASN A 645 35.93 -16.36 -21.86
CA ASN A 645 35.99 -15.53 -23.05
C ASN A 645 37.39 -15.67 -23.63
N GLY A 646 37.61 -16.67 -24.49
CA GLY A 646 38.92 -16.94 -25.11
C GLY A 646 39.40 -15.86 -26.09
N ASN A 647 39.56 -14.62 -25.62
CA ASN A 647 40.32 -13.53 -26.23
C ASN A 647 41.01 -12.79 -25.09
N GLY A 648 42.26 -13.15 -24.85
CA GLY A 648 43.15 -12.39 -23.97
C GLY A 648 43.62 -11.15 -24.71
N ASP A 649 43.16 -9.99 -24.24
CA ASP A 649 43.87 -8.72 -24.23
C ASP A 649 43.67 -8.07 -22.86
#